data_AF-A0A497I1F7-F1
#
_entry.id   AF-A0A497I1F7-F1
#
_cell.length_a   1.000
_cell.length_b   1.000
_cell.length_c   1.000
_cell.angle_alpha   90.00
_cell.angle_beta   90.00
_cell.angle_gamma   90.00
#
_symmetry.space_group_name_H-M   'P 1'
#
loop_
_entity.id
_entity.type
_entity.pdbx_description
1 polymer ?
#
loop_
_entity_poly.entity_id
_entity_poly.type
_entity_poly.pdbx_seq_one_letter_code
_entity_poly.pdbx_strand_id
1 'polypeptide(L)'
;MMNGKQKICFILMMITILFSFVFPNSEFADADNKVVSFDLMGNIDEWTVFQEHPTVPPSTISFSTEKVKEGKYSMKIMHVDGDSLNNYMQITRWIQIDTAQYGIIKFWVYGDNSGHVLKGWFMNEKKGYGQTLCWHRINWQGWKEFKISIAQKRISGIRFTIEDKGSDDIPSTATIYISGLKLINEISFLSSGYYDHNYPSNIFDKNLSTKWQPPASTGWISIRFANPIKATQIKLYLNTDLVYSLHIDYKKPDLDLWIPLVERIENFNGKVLTENFSRVEIKEVRISVDDCRWKHDRQRKEWVWINECSFEDKKPLSSDKDVAIHISDFLRSNSNLPYTFVSKLPSDFSINIDGDLKEDAWKYATTQILLSSYGNLPKNPTEVMITYDSNNFYVGFICYENNMSKLVAKHQKDGEALWTDDCVEIFISPINKRYYYHIIFNPNAKTYTGSFTQEVKKWHPNIKVASSINSQFWIIEAAIPFSTDIPAPEPGTLWRVNFTRDEKPGNELSCWSPTYGGFHKPNYFGILKFTENQSPISIKALFIRNDNRLKIKTIFEKSKYIFNILTDTSEIVTAELLEEKGKIKTFLSEPINEANGAQLIFTNKKGEIVSRSAVLKLSNSTIGFRLSKIKNYINETKNYLENRISDNTDKRLYRSKIKELERKIEQLIDESNEQHINTEIAKIENNLARIRCSLYAKKYNNKPLYGVGTANSLIKIDRNTPWLGNIGGPVNLDLARNEAESFQLVLWSFLKESLNFKIDVTLHHTLSGQVWPDKDIQIREVGYVKVLTRAASFSLKMDEYPDPLLSKEKYEVLPNKLTCLWITVKSQWNTPPGKYRGTITVTPSIGPETKILLNVRVRDWAIPLKKSIATPFGINPGMIEKYYNTKQGTEKYNKILNNLINSMMENKLDWFLFPAGHMQETIYPKVVWTGSELEVDYTEFDEKLEKLFSKGLSVFSVGLSFGCFPKIYRQDGTIEIKYSHKQFNETSKVLFQNYVRNLTQHLRKKGWLDKAFLYIADEPRSEHIKQIIYWASAVKEVAPDLPIMITTMGMEPLEDYIDIWCPNLAFFNSSECTRSLKKGKKVWWYVCMGGYKPNFIIDYSPIEHRVIFWLSYRFGITGVLYWRVNEWRGNPYVETGKYAGDGYLYYPGEKDNVVESIRLHVIRDGIEDFEVLSMLPQKCDNLRMQKQLDTIRTKLMQITKSLQSYSENPDDYINLREQIYEFLEKVKKSRK
;
A
#
# COMPACT_ATOMS: atom_id res chain seq x y z
N MET A 1 -48.96 -33.02 7.17
CA MET A 1 -48.18 -33.85 6.24
C MET A 1 -48.20 -33.18 4.88
N MET A 2 -47.08 -33.09 4.15
CA MET A 2 -47.03 -32.69 2.73
C MET A 2 -45.90 -33.46 2.06
N ASN A 3 -46.09 -33.94 0.83
CA ASN A 3 -45.19 -34.91 0.19
C ASN A 3 -44.07 -34.23 -0.61
N GLY A 4 -42.93 -34.91 -0.77
CA GLY A 4 -41.63 -34.32 -1.15
C GLY A 4 -41.63 -33.49 -2.45
N LYS A 5 -42.44 -33.86 -3.45
CA LYS A 5 -42.52 -33.12 -4.73
C LYS A 5 -43.14 -31.73 -4.61
N GLN A 6 -43.99 -31.45 -3.61
CA GLN A 6 -44.65 -30.14 -3.48
C GLN A 6 -43.77 -29.05 -2.86
N LYS A 7 -42.71 -29.40 -2.12
CA LYS A 7 -41.73 -28.41 -1.63
C LYS A 7 -40.83 -27.86 -2.73
N ILE A 8 -40.64 -28.59 -3.84
CA ILE A 8 -39.74 -28.21 -4.93
C ILE A 8 -40.35 -27.10 -5.80
N CYS A 9 -41.64 -27.19 -6.12
CA CYS A 9 -42.32 -26.18 -6.94
C CYS A 9 -42.35 -24.78 -6.28
N PHE A 10 -42.51 -24.71 -4.96
CA PHE A 10 -42.55 -23.43 -4.23
C PHE A 10 -41.18 -22.74 -4.14
N ILE A 11 -40.08 -23.51 -4.21
CA ILE A 11 -38.71 -22.97 -4.24
C ILE A 11 -38.33 -22.52 -5.66
N LEU A 12 -38.73 -23.27 -6.69
CA LEU A 12 -38.50 -22.87 -8.08
C LEU A 12 -39.23 -21.57 -8.44
N MET A 13 -40.45 -21.36 -7.95
CA MET A 13 -41.23 -20.15 -8.24
C MET A 13 -40.61 -18.85 -7.70
N MET A 14 -39.73 -18.93 -6.68
CA MET A 14 -38.99 -17.78 -6.16
C MET A 14 -37.72 -17.44 -6.95
N ILE A 15 -37.21 -18.34 -7.78
CA ILE A 15 -35.95 -18.15 -8.54
C ILE A 15 -36.23 -17.56 -9.92
N THR A 16 -37.40 -17.85 -10.52
CA THR A 16 -37.77 -17.42 -11.88
C THR A 16 -38.16 -15.92 -11.99
N ILE A 17 -38.19 -15.16 -10.90
CA ILE A 17 -38.59 -13.74 -10.90
C ILE A 17 -37.38 -12.78 -11.09
N LEU A 18 -36.14 -13.28 -11.01
CA LEU A 18 -34.93 -12.44 -10.98
C LEU A 18 -34.19 -12.24 -12.31
N PHE A 19 -34.74 -12.69 -13.45
CA PHE A 19 -34.15 -12.45 -14.78
C PHE A 19 -35.21 -12.25 -15.87
N SER A 20 -35.38 -11.02 -16.39
CA SER A 20 -35.19 -10.64 -17.83
C SER A 20 -35.95 -9.36 -18.26
N PHE A 21 -35.37 -8.62 -19.22
CA PHE A 21 -35.96 -7.50 -20.03
C PHE A 21 -36.24 -6.15 -19.28
N VAL A 22 -36.07 -4.93 -19.85
CA VAL A 22 -35.52 -4.48 -21.16
C VAL A 22 -34.97 -3.02 -21.12
N PHE A 23 -34.27 -2.60 -22.19
CA PHE A 23 -33.59 -1.30 -22.47
C PHE A 23 -34.44 0.00 -22.34
N PRO A 24 -33.80 1.20 -22.39
CA PRO A 24 -33.82 1.98 -23.67
C PRO A 24 -32.61 2.91 -24.00
N ASN A 25 -32.36 3.09 -25.32
CA ASN A 25 -31.83 4.26 -26.08
C ASN A 25 -30.37 4.76 -25.85
N SER A 26 -29.63 5.44 -26.78
CA SER A 26 -29.83 5.98 -28.17
C SER A 26 -28.45 6.35 -28.82
N GLU A 27 -28.19 6.80 -30.08
CA GLU A 27 -28.94 6.99 -31.37
C GLU A 27 -28.04 6.82 -32.65
N PHE A 28 -27.77 7.83 -33.53
CA PHE A 28 -27.31 7.63 -34.94
C PHE A 28 -26.42 8.71 -35.64
N ALA A 29 -25.93 8.38 -36.86
CA ALA A 29 -25.24 9.15 -37.95
C ALA A 29 -23.68 9.20 -37.91
N ASP A 30 -22.91 9.16 -39.02
CA ASP A 30 -23.15 9.46 -40.46
C ASP A 30 -22.33 8.53 -41.43
N ALA A 31 -22.29 8.77 -42.76
CA ALA A 31 -22.01 7.76 -43.81
C ALA A 31 -20.77 7.94 -44.76
N ASP A 32 -20.66 6.99 -45.71
CA ASP A 32 -19.93 6.92 -47.00
C ASP A 32 -18.48 6.38 -47.16
N ASN A 33 -18.27 5.77 -48.35
CA ASN A 33 -17.05 5.15 -48.92
C ASN A 33 -16.45 3.90 -48.23
N LYS A 34 -16.95 2.71 -48.57
CA LYS A 34 -16.31 1.42 -48.23
C LYS A 34 -15.05 1.13 -49.08
N VAL A 35 -13.87 1.52 -48.59
CA VAL A 35 -12.58 1.05 -49.10
C VAL A 35 -12.23 -0.29 -48.44
N VAL A 36 -12.08 -1.37 -49.23
CA VAL A 36 -11.56 -2.64 -48.73
C VAL A 36 -10.03 -2.61 -48.75
N SER A 37 -9.42 -2.31 -47.61
CA SER A 37 -7.97 -2.33 -47.41
C SER A 37 -7.49 -3.70 -46.94
N PHE A 38 -6.61 -4.35 -47.70
CA PHE A 38 -5.95 -5.59 -47.31
C PHE A 38 -4.54 -5.32 -46.79
N ASP A 39 -4.20 -5.87 -45.63
CA ASP A 39 -2.83 -5.90 -45.10
C ASP A 39 -2.22 -7.28 -45.39
N LEU A 40 -1.23 -7.34 -46.28
CA LEU A 40 -0.72 -8.58 -46.90
C LEU A 40 0.32 -9.32 -46.01
N MET A 41 -0.01 -9.54 -44.74
CA MET A 41 0.87 -10.19 -43.75
C MET A 41 0.20 -11.29 -42.90
N GLY A 42 -0.82 -11.98 -43.44
CA GLY A 42 -1.45 -13.15 -42.80
C GLY A 42 -1.48 -14.38 -43.71
N ASN A 43 -1.25 -15.57 -43.14
CA ASN A 43 -1.68 -16.82 -43.77
C ASN A 43 -3.20 -16.96 -43.60
N ILE A 44 -3.92 -17.34 -44.66
CA ILE A 44 -5.36 -17.61 -44.64
C ILE A 44 -5.53 -19.06 -45.10
N ASP A 45 -5.61 -19.99 -44.15
CA ASP A 45 -5.70 -21.43 -44.44
C ASP A 45 -7.12 -22.02 -44.22
N GLU A 46 -8.07 -21.28 -43.65
CA GLU A 46 -9.51 -21.67 -43.57
C GLU A 46 -10.48 -20.50 -43.87
N TRP A 47 -11.71 -20.83 -44.27
CA TRP A 47 -12.71 -19.90 -44.80
C TRP A 47 -13.42 -19.11 -43.68
N THR A 48 -13.71 -17.82 -43.91
CA THR A 48 -14.62 -17.06 -43.05
C THR A 48 -15.48 -16.11 -43.85
N VAL A 49 -16.79 -16.37 -43.86
CA VAL A 49 -17.82 -15.46 -44.37
C VAL A 49 -18.44 -14.77 -43.15
N PHE A 50 -18.35 -13.43 -43.09
CA PHE A 50 -19.00 -12.65 -42.04
C PHE A 50 -20.35 -12.11 -42.53
N GLN A 51 -21.37 -12.22 -41.68
CA GLN A 51 -22.72 -11.74 -41.94
C GLN A 51 -22.95 -10.44 -41.13
N GLU A 52 -23.17 -9.31 -41.82
CA GLU A 52 -23.52 -8.03 -41.19
C GLU A 52 -24.87 -7.50 -41.69
N HIS A 53 -25.86 -7.52 -40.80
CA HIS A 53 -27.22 -6.96 -40.96
C HIS A 53 -28.14 -7.57 -42.05
N PRO A 54 -29.49 -7.45 -41.92
CA PRO A 54 -30.42 -8.37 -42.57
C PRO A 54 -31.09 -7.84 -43.87
N THR A 55 -30.47 -6.95 -44.64
CA THR A 55 -31.15 -6.23 -45.75
C THR A 55 -30.39 -6.08 -47.08
N VAL A 56 -29.26 -6.75 -47.30
CA VAL A 56 -28.54 -6.75 -48.61
C VAL A 56 -28.02 -8.16 -48.95
N PRO A 57 -28.15 -8.66 -50.20
CA PRO A 57 -27.57 -9.94 -50.64
C PRO A 57 -26.02 -9.94 -50.70
N PRO A 58 -25.35 -11.11 -50.62
CA PRO A 58 -23.89 -11.19 -50.51
C PRO A 58 -23.17 -11.11 -51.87
N SER A 59 -22.20 -10.20 -51.98
CA SER A 59 -21.18 -10.21 -53.04
C SER A 59 -19.95 -11.04 -52.62
N THR A 60 -19.74 -12.18 -53.27
CA THR A 60 -18.79 -13.20 -52.81
C THR A 60 -17.36 -12.96 -53.32
N ILE A 61 -16.54 -12.25 -52.53
CA ILE A 61 -15.09 -12.17 -52.75
C ILE A 61 -14.41 -13.41 -52.13
N SER A 62 -13.78 -14.24 -52.96
CA SER A 62 -13.05 -15.45 -52.55
C SER A 62 -11.54 -15.29 -52.67
N PHE A 63 -10.78 -15.64 -51.63
CA PHE A 63 -9.32 -15.60 -51.61
C PHE A 63 -8.73 -17.02 -51.73
N SER A 64 -7.65 -17.18 -52.48
CA SER A 64 -6.93 -18.46 -52.62
C SER A 64 -5.42 -18.22 -52.53
N THR A 65 -4.85 -18.41 -51.34
CA THR A 65 -3.40 -18.31 -51.11
C THR A 65 -2.71 -19.66 -51.35
N GLU A 66 -2.55 -20.04 -52.61
CA GLU A 66 -1.59 -21.09 -52.96
C GLU A 66 -0.16 -20.61 -52.64
N LYS A 67 0.56 -21.35 -51.80
CA LYS A 67 1.89 -20.97 -51.27
C LYS A 67 3.00 -21.09 -52.33
N VAL A 68 3.06 -20.15 -53.28
CA VAL A 68 4.08 -20.09 -54.35
C VAL A 68 5.30 -19.23 -53.95
N LYS A 69 6.04 -19.69 -52.92
CA LYS A 69 7.31 -19.14 -52.37
C LYS A 69 7.30 -17.67 -51.91
N GLU A 70 8.12 -17.38 -50.90
CA GLU A 70 8.25 -16.05 -50.29
C GLU A 70 8.50 -14.94 -51.32
N GLY A 71 7.76 -13.83 -51.20
CA GLY A 71 7.89 -12.64 -52.05
C GLY A 71 6.93 -12.58 -53.26
N LYS A 72 6.09 -13.60 -53.50
CA LYS A 72 5.09 -13.60 -54.57
C LYS A 72 3.66 -13.78 -54.06
N TYR A 73 2.77 -12.92 -54.54
CA TYR A 73 1.35 -12.92 -54.18
C TYR A 73 0.49 -12.88 -55.45
N SER A 74 -0.54 -13.71 -55.51
CA SER A 74 -1.54 -13.73 -56.59
C SER A 74 -2.94 -13.52 -56.04
N MET A 75 -3.71 -12.63 -56.65
CA MET A 75 -5.09 -12.32 -56.25
C MET A 75 -6.04 -12.56 -57.41
N LYS A 76 -7.11 -13.34 -57.16
CA LYS A 76 -8.24 -13.56 -58.06
C LYS A 76 -9.40 -12.69 -57.61
N ILE A 77 -9.98 -11.92 -58.52
CA ILE A 77 -11.25 -11.22 -58.27
C ILE A 77 -12.33 -11.85 -59.15
N MET A 78 -13.48 -12.11 -58.55
CA MET A 78 -14.71 -12.52 -59.21
C MET A 78 -15.79 -11.53 -58.78
N HIS A 79 -16.53 -11.00 -59.75
CA HIS A 79 -17.69 -10.15 -59.50
C HIS A 79 -18.94 -10.84 -60.00
N VAL A 80 -19.98 -10.85 -59.17
CA VAL A 80 -21.31 -11.43 -59.46
C VAL A 80 -22.32 -10.56 -58.74
N ASP A 81 -23.05 -9.72 -59.50
CA ASP A 81 -24.18 -8.96 -58.97
C ASP A 81 -25.42 -9.86 -58.85
N GLY A 82 -26.36 -9.43 -57.99
CA GLY A 82 -27.53 -10.20 -57.63
C GLY A 82 -28.71 -10.09 -58.61
N ASP A 83 -29.41 -11.23 -58.75
CA ASP A 83 -30.74 -11.43 -59.34
C ASP A 83 -30.96 -11.36 -60.86
N SER A 84 -31.96 -12.14 -61.28
CA SER A 84 -32.45 -12.44 -62.63
C SER A 84 -31.61 -13.42 -63.48
N LEU A 85 -32.31 -14.17 -64.35
CA LEU A 85 -31.74 -15.25 -65.17
C LEU A 85 -31.29 -14.78 -66.57
N ASN A 86 -30.35 -15.55 -67.12
CA ASN A 86 -29.88 -15.57 -68.50
C ASN A 86 -29.01 -14.38 -68.96
N ASN A 87 -27.77 -14.72 -69.32
CA ASN A 87 -26.74 -13.87 -69.93
C ASN A 87 -26.30 -12.65 -69.09
N TYR A 88 -25.12 -12.72 -68.47
CA TYR A 88 -23.99 -11.78 -68.70
C TYR A 88 -22.70 -12.37 -68.05
N MET A 89 -21.55 -11.74 -68.26
CA MET A 89 -20.23 -12.39 -68.14
C MET A 89 -19.68 -12.49 -66.71
N GLN A 90 -19.19 -13.68 -66.33
CA GLN A 90 -18.22 -13.81 -65.24
C GLN A 90 -16.88 -13.17 -65.64
N ILE A 91 -16.62 -11.95 -65.18
CA ILE A 91 -15.30 -11.34 -65.28
C ILE A 91 -14.40 -11.93 -64.20
N THR A 92 -13.46 -12.79 -64.61
CA THR A 92 -12.40 -13.34 -63.75
C THR A 92 -11.07 -12.70 -64.11
N ARG A 93 -10.46 -11.96 -63.17
CA ARG A 93 -9.16 -11.33 -63.39
C ARG A 93 -8.17 -11.68 -62.29
N TRP A 94 -6.92 -11.77 -62.70
CA TRP A 94 -5.78 -12.15 -61.86
C TRP A 94 -4.71 -11.07 -61.92
N ILE A 95 -4.15 -10.75 -60.76
CA ILE A 95 -2.96 -9.90 -60.61
C ILE A 95 -1.93 -10.65 -59.77
N GLN A 96 -0.68 -10.62 -60.21
CA GLN A 96 0.46 -11.16 -59.45
C GLN A 96 1.45 -10.02 -59.17
N ILE A 97 2.10 -10.03 -58.00
CA ILE A 97 3.10 -9.01 -57.59
C ILE A 97 4.35 -9.70 -57.05
N ASP A 98 5.52 -9.17 -57.40
CA ASP A 98 6.85 -9.58 -56.94
C ASP A 98 7.62 -8.35 -56.46
N THR A 99 8.09 -8.39 -55.21
CA THR A 99 8.81 -7.30 -54.52
C THR A 99 10.28 -7.64 -54.22
N ALA A 100 10.80 -8.77 -54.71
CA ALA A 100 12.08 -9.35 -54.27
C ALA A 100 13.36 -8.61 -54.77
N GLN A 101 13.24 -7.42 -55.36
CA GLN A 101 14.39 -6.61 -55.79
C GLN A 101 14.24 -5.13 -55.38
N TYR A 102 15.24 -4.63 -54.66
CA TYR A 102 15.28 -3.27 -54.12
C TYR A 102 15.02 -2.20 -55.19
N GLY A 103 13.97 -1.40 -55.00
CA GLY A 103 13.68 -0.22 -55.82
C GLY A 103 12.91 -0.45 -57.11
N ILE A 104 12.48 -1.68 -57.44
CA ILE A 104 11.58 -1.95 -58.59
C ILE A 104 10.45 -2.91 -58.18
N ILE A 105 9.19 -2.48 -58.32
CA ILE A 105 8.03 -3.37 -58.23
C ILE A 105 7.75 -3.96 -59.61
N LYS A 106 7.50 -5.27 -59.66
CA LYS A 106 6.98 -5.97 -60.84
C LYS A 106 5.58 -6.46 -60.52
N PHE A 107 4.65 -6.24 -61.45
CA PHE A 107 3.31 -6.80 -61.37
C PHE A 107 2.87 -7.32 -62.74
N TRP A 108 2.04 -8.36 -62.74
CA TRP A 108 1.46 -8.93 -63.94
C TRP A 108 -0.06 -8.77 -63.87
N VAL A 109 -0.68 -8.49 -65.01
CA VAL A 109 -2.13 -8.40 -65.15
C VAL A 109 -2.57 -9.36 -66.24
N TYR A 110 -3.47 -10.29 -65.91
CA TYR A 110 -4.08 -11.18 -66.89
C TYR A 110 -5.08 -10.40 -67.75
N GLY A 111 -4.83 -10.36 -69.06
CA GLY A 111 -5.74 -9.79 -70.04
C GLY A 111 -6.66 -10.84 -70.64
N ASP A 112 -7.89 -10.42 -70.91
CA ASP A 112 -8.99 -11.18 -71.52
C ASP A 112 -9.42 -10.57 -72.87
N ASN A 113 -8.67 -9.60 -73.38
CA ASN A 113 -8.93 -8.82 -74.59
C ASN A 113 -10.24 -8.00 -74.61
N SER A 114 -10.89 -7.81 -73.46
CA SER A 114 -12.11 -7.00 -73.29
C SER A 114 -11.98 -5.53 -73.74
N GLY A 115 -10.81 -4.93 -73.56
CA GLY A 115 -10.55 -3.52 -73.86
C GLY A 115 -11.16 -2.51 -72.89
N HIS A 116 -11.46 -2.92 -71.64
CA HIS A 116 -11.61 -2.01 -70.50
C HIS A 116 -10.31 -1.21 -70.25
N VAL A 117 -10.33 -0.22 -69.35
CA VAL A 117 -9.15 0.61 -69.05
C VAL A 117 -8.59 0.29 -67.66
N LEU A 118 -7.37 -0.23 -67.61
CA LEU A 118 -6.56 -0.31 -66.39
C LEU A 118 -5.92 1.05 -66.10
N LYS A 119 -6.27 1.65 -64.96
CA LYS A 119 -5.62 2.82 -64.38
C LYS A 119 -4.86 2.41 -63.12
N GLY A 120 -3.72 3.05 -62.87
CA GLY A 120 -2.98 2.94 -61.62
C GLY A 120 -2.48 4.29 -61.14
N TRP A 121 -2.34 4.46 -59.84
CA TRP A 121 -1.83 5.70 -59.21
C TRP A 121 -0.96 5.41 -57.97
N PHE A 122 0.04 6.26 -57.75
CA PHE A 122 0.80 6.32 -56.49
C PHE A 122 0.13 7.25 -55.47
N MET A 123 -0.09 6.78 -54.24
CA MET A 123 -0.67 7.57 -53.16
C MET A 123 0.42 8.18 -52.25
N ASN A 124 0.17 9.41 -51.78
CA ASN A 124 1.09 10.18 -50.95
C ASN A 124 0.38 10.71 -49.69
N GLU A 125 0.99 10.47 -48.53
CA GLU A 125 0.48 10.74 -47.18
C GLU A 125 -0.09 12.15 -46.96
N LYS A 126 0.38 13.16 -47.71
CA LYS A 126 0.04 14.57 -47.45
C LYS A 126 -1.02 15.21 -48.37
N LYS A 127 -1.54 14.52 -49.40
CA LYS A 127 -2.40 15.19 -50.42
C LYS A 127 -3.63 14.44 -50.95
N GLY A 128 -3.85 13.16 -50.61
CA GLY A 128 -5.09 12.42 -50.96
C GLY A 128 -5.29 12.07 -52.44
N TYR A 129 -4.73 12.84 -53.38
CA TYR A 129 -4.74 12.55 -54.82
C TYR A 129 -3.40 11.97 -55.28
N GLY A 130 -3.47 10.93 -56.12
CA GLY A 130 -2.32 10.15 -56.56
C GLY A 130 -1.77 10.56 -57.94
N GLN A 131 -0.47 10.31 -58.16
CA GLN A 131 0.17 10.53 -59.45
C GLN A 131 0.00 9.28 -60.34
N THR A 132 -0.51 9.44 -61.56
CA THR A 132 -0.81 8.32 -62.47
C THR A 132 0.44 7.50 -62.80
N LEU A 133 0.31 6.19 -62.62
CA LEU A 133 1.33 5.15 -62.69
C LEU A 133 1.32 4.43 -64.03
N CYS A 134 0.11 4.08 -64.49
CA CYS A 134 -0.16 3.46 -65.77
C CYS A 134 -1.61 3.76 -66.20
N TRP A 135 -1.85 3.82 -67.51
CA TRP A 135 -3.17 4.00 -68.10
C TRP A 135 -3.20 3.22 -69.41
N HIS A 136 -3.73 1.99 -69.40
CA HIS A 136 -3.62 1.04 -70.50
C HIS A 136 -4.95 0.32 -70.76
N ARG A 137 -5.33 0.21 -72.04
CA ARG A 137 -6.51 -0.53 -72.46
C ARG A 137 -6.20 -2.02 -72.56
N ILE A 138 -7.04 -2.89 -71.98
CA ILE A 138 -6.81 -4.35 -71.88
C ILE A 138 -7.14 -5.03 -73.22
N ASN A 139 -6.39 -4.66 -74.26
CA ASN A 139 -6.42 -5.22 -75.61
C ASN A 139 -5.31 -6.30 -75.76
N TRP A 140 -5.20 -7.20 -74.78
CA TRP A 140 -4.28 -8.34 -74.82
C TRP A 140 -4.91 -9.54 -74.13
N GLN A 141 -4.46 -10.74 -74.49
CA GLN A 141 -4.93 -12.01 -73.94
C GLN A 141 -3.76 -12.73 -73.26
N GLY A 142 -3.97 -13.22 -72.03
CA GLY A 142 -2.91 -13.80 -71.20
C GLY A 142 -2.22 -12.80 -70.26
N TRP A 143 -1.26 -13.29 -69.48
CA TRP A 143 -0.50 -12.49 -68.52
C TRP A 143 0.44 -11.47 -69.20
N LYS A 144 0.39 -10.20 -68.78
CA LYS A 144 1.29 -9.14 -69.23
C LYS A 144 2.03 -8.51 -68.06
N GLU A 145 3.35 -8.40 -68.17
CA GLU A 145 4.24 -7.82 -67.15
C GLU A 145 4.30 -6.30 -67.22
N PHE A 146 4.38 -5.67 -66.06
CA PHE A 146 4.55 -4.25 -65.84
C PHE A 146 5.64 -4.01 -64.79
N LYS A 147 6.49 -2.99 -65.00
CA LYS A 147 7.63 -2.66 -64.13
C LYS A 147 7.55 -1.21 -63.68
N ILE A 148 7.78 -0.96 -62.39
CA ILE A 148 7.72 0.36 -61.77
C ILE A 148 9.02 0.59 -61.00
N SER A 149 9.81 1.59 -61.37
CA SER A 149 10.95 2.06 -60.57
C SER A 149 10.49 3.01 -59.46
N ILE A 150 10.96 2.81 -58.24
CA ILE A 150 10.54 3.53 -57.02
C ILE A 150 11.64 4.49 -56.54
N ALA A 151 12.15 5.34 -57.43
CA ALA A 151 13.25 6.25 -57.12
C ALA A 151 12.84 7.34 -56.08
N GLN A 152 13.42 7.25 -54.87
CA GLN A 152 13.53 8.30 -53.83
C GLN A 152 12.24 9.00 -53.33
N LYS A 153 11.03 8.54 -53.68
CA LYS A 153 9.77 9.10 -53.15
C LYS A 153 9.23 8.27 -52.00
N ARG A 154 8.75 8.93 -50.93
CA ARG A 154 7.87 8.30 -49.93
C ARG A 154 6.49 8.10 -50.54
N ILE A 155 5.99 6.86 -50.50
CA ILE A 155 4.73 6.43 -51.12
C ILE A 155 4.01 5.60 -50.05
N SER A 156 2.76 5.95 -49.71
CA SER A 156 1.99 5.23 -48.68
C SER A 156 1.26 4.01 -49.23
N GLY A 157 0.97 4.01 -50.53
CA GLY A 157 0.39 2.86 -51.21
C GLY A 157 0.28 3.04 -52.73
N ILE A 158 -0.09 1.95 -53.39
CA ILE A 158 -0.42 1.90 -54.82
C ILE A 158 -1.91 1.54 -54.94
N ARG A 159 -2.61 2.23 -55.84
CA ARG A 159 -4.02 2.00 -56.13
C ARG A 159 -4.18 1.66 -57.61
N PHE A 160 -4.87 0.57 -57.92
CA PHE A 160 -5.26 0.19 -59.29
C PHE A 160 -6.77 0.16 -59.39
N THR A 161 -7.31 0.65 -60.51
CA THR A 161 -8.74 0.58 -60.84
C THR A 161 -8.88 0.13 -62.28
N ILE A 162 -9.81 -0.80 -62.54
CA ILE A 162 -10.23 -1.14 -63.90
C ILE A 162 -11.64 -0.55 -64.10
N GLU A 163 -11.80 0.26 -65.15
CA GLU A 163 -13.05 0.89 -65.54
C GLU A 163 -13.66 0.20 -66.75
N ASP A 164 -14.97 -0.07 -66.69
CA ASP A 164 -15.70 -0.67 -67.80
C ASP A 164 -15.81 0.29 -69.03
N LYS A 165 -16.15 -0.26 -70.18
CA LYS A 165 -15.88 0.28 -71.51
C LYS A 165 -17.14 0.87 -72.15
N GLY A 166 -17.83 1.76 -71.44
CA GLY A 166 -18.84 2.64 -72.05
C GLY A 166 -20.20 2.66 -71.36
N SER A 167 -20.25 3.08 -70.10
CA SER A 167 -21.42 3.77 -69.55
C SER A 167 -21.00 5.19 -69.17
N ASP A 168 -21.75 6.20 -69.64
CA ASP A 168 -21.56 7.59 -69.21
C ASP A 168 -22.18 7.85 -67.83
N ASP A 169 -23.03 6.94 -67.35
CA ASP A 169 -23.46 6.83 -65.95
C ASP A 169 -22.53 5.90 -65.14
N ILE A 170 -22.26 6.33 -63.90
CA ILE A 170 -21.50 5.72 -62.79
C ILE A 170 -20.80 4.38 -63.13
N PRO A 171 -19.50 4.38 -63.48
CA PRO A 171 -18.79 3.15 -63.86
C PRO A 171 -18.56 2.20 -62.68
N SER A 172 -18.71 0.90 -62.93
CA SER A 172 -18.43 -0.21 -62.02
C SER A 172 -16.91 -0.39 -61.76
N THR A 173 -16.35 0.46 -60.89
CA THR A 173 -14.89 0.56 -60.65
C THR A 173 -14.33 -0.49 -59.68
N ALA A 174 -13.96 -1.67 -60.20
CA ALA A 174 -13.16 -2.64 -59.45
C ALA A 174 -11.80 -2.02 -59.05
N THR A 175 -11.59 -1.80 -57.75
CA THR A 175 -10.46 -1.01 -57.22
C THR A 175 -9.69 -1.76 -56.14
N ILE A 176 -8.38 -1.85 -56.31
CA ILE A 176 -7.44 -2.54 -55.41
C ILE A 176 -6.52 -1.50 -54.78
N TYR A 177 -6.31 -1.59 -53.47
CA TYR A 177 -5.42 -0.72 -52.71
C TYR A 177 -4.38 -1.53 -51.93
N ILE A 178 -3.11 -1.14 -52.03
CA ILE A 178 -1.97 -1.82 -51.42
C ILE A 178 -1.16 -0.79 -50.64
N SER A 179 -1.12 -0.90 -49.32
CA SER A 179 -0.36 -0.03 -48.41
C SER A 179 0.78 -0.76 -47.70
N GLY A 180 1.67 -0.02 -47.02
CA GLY A 180 2.72 -0.59 -46.14
C GLY A 180 4.12 -0.69 -46.73
N LEU A 181 4.31 -0.28 -48.00
CA LEU A 181 5.58 -0.39 -48.74
C LEU A 181 6.67 0.60 -48.26
N LYS A 182 7.37 0.30 -47.16
CA LYS A 182 8.59 1.02 -46.73
C LYS A 182 9.86 0.24 -47.08
N LEU A 183 10.64 0.76 -48.04
CA LEU A 183 12.02 0.33 -48.29
C LEU A 183 12.97 0.96 -47.27
N ILE A 184 13.90 0.15 -46.75
CA ILE A 184 14.95 0.57 -45.81
C ILE A 184 16.17 1.06 -46.60
N ASN A 185 16.74 2.20 -46.22
CA ASN A 185 18.10 2.66 -46.55
C ASN A 185 18.53 3.78 -45.55
N GLU A 186 19.80 4.15 -45.57
CA GLU A 186 20.53 4.59 -44.36
C GLU A 186 20.37 6.06 -43.89
N ILE A 187 20.41 6.18 -42.55
CA ILE A 187 21.08 7.19 -41.71
C ILE A 187 21.17 8.64 -42.25
N SER A 188 20.48 9.55 -41.56
CA SER A 188 20.96 10.93 -41.28
C SER A 188 20.30 11.44 -40.01
N PHE A 189 21.08 12.01 -39.10
CA PHE A 189 20.58 12.46 -37.78
C PHE A 189 19.89 13.83 -37.85
N LEU A 190 18.71 13.92 -37.25
CA LEU A 190 18.19 15.15 -36.64
C LEU A 190 17.66 14.81 -35.24
N SER A 191 17.77 15.76 -34.32
CA SER A 191 17.51 15.55 -32.90
C SER A 191 16.02 15.45 -32.55
N SER A 192 15.72 14.62 -31.54
CA SER A 192 14.40 14.37 -30.92
C SER A 192 13.41 13.52 -31.73
N GLY A 193 12.78 12.56 -31.04
CA GLY A 193 11.53 11.89 -31.43
C GLY A 193 11.59 11.00 -32.68
N TYR A 194 11.75 9.68 -32.49
CA TYR A 194 11.25 8.70 -33.45
C TYR A 194 10.43 7.63 -32.75
N TYR A 195 9.24 7.36 -33.30
CA TYR A 195 8.27 6.36 -32.83
C TYR A 195 8.06 5.41 -34.01
N ASP A 196 8.36 4.13 -33.83
CA ASP A 196 8.06 3.14 -34.87
C ASP A 196 6.71 2.48 -34.62
N HIS A 197 5.90 2.43 -35.67
CA HIS A 197 4.58 1.78 -35.69
C HIS A 197 4.60 0.45 -36.44
N ASN A 198 5.74 0.05 -37.04
CA ASN A 198 5.85 -1.08 -37.95
C ASN A 198 6.09 -2.45 -37.27
N TYR A 199 5.99 -2.58 -35.94
CA TYR A 199 6.06 -3.89 -35.27
C TYR A 199 4.67 -4.56 -35.19
N PRO A 200 4.42 -5.68 -35.90
CA PRO A 200 3.11 -6.31 -35.94
C PRO A 200 2.76 -6.96 -34.59
N SER A 201 1.53 -6.77 -34.12
CA SER A 201 1.08 -7.20 -32.78
C SER A 201 1.08 -8.71 -32.55
N ASN A 202 1.29 -9.51 -33.60
CA ASN A 202 1.05 -10.95 -33.61
C ASN A 202 2.33 -11.80 -33.80
N ILE A 203 3.51 -11.18 -33.95
CA ILE A 203 4.80 -11.89 -33.97
C ILE A 203 5.55 -11.63 -32.66
N PHE A 204 5.03 -12.20 -31.57
CA PHE A 204 5.78 -12.37 -30.33
C PHE A 204 6.35 -13.78 -30.27
N ASP A 205 7.40 -14.01 -31.07
CA ASP A 205 8.30 -15.12 -30.81
C ASP A 205 9.01 -14.90 -29.45
N LYS A 206 9.37 -15.97 -28.75
CA LYS A 206 9.57 -15.97 -27.29
C LYS A 206 10.73 -15.10 -26.79
N ASN A 207 11.62 -14.64 -27.66
CA ASN A 207 12.82 -13.87 -27.32
C ASN A 207 12.86 -12.52 -28.06
N LEU A 208 12.58 -11.42 -27.35
CA LEU A 208 12.79 -10.08 -27.86
C LEU A 208 14.28 -9.73 -27.72
N SER A 209 15.05 -9.86 -28.81
CA SER A 209 16.50 -9.56 -28.84
C SER A 209 16.79 -8.35 -29.73
N THR A 210 17.10 -7.21 -29.11
CA THR A 210 17.32 -5.95 -29.81
C THR A 210 18.73 -5.41 -29.58
N LYS A 211 19.47 -5.19 -30.67
CA LYS A 211 20.78 -4.54 -30.67
C LYS A 211 20.61 -3.03 -30.75
N TRP A 212 21.02 -2.30 -29.71
CA TRP A 212 20.84 -0.86 -29.60
C TRP A 212 22.19 -0.14 -29.48
N GLN A 213 22.43 0.82 -30.38
CA GLN A 213 23.57 1.75 -30.30
C GLN A 213 23.09 3.12 -29.78
N PRO A 214 23.04 3.35 -28.46
CA PRO A 214 22.90 4.69 -27.92
C PRO A 214 24.15 5.53 -28.24
N PRO A 215 24.02 6.84 -28.51
CA PRO A 215 25.17 7.75 -28.50
C PRO A 215 25.92 7.72 -27.17
N ALA A 216 27.23 7.93 -27.19
CA ALA A 216 28.10 7.93 -25.99
C ALA A 216 27.77 9.03 -24.94
N SER A 217 26.75 9.84 -25.18
CA SER A 217 26.27 10.93 -24.32
C SER A 217 24.84 10.76 -23.80
N THR A 218 24.07 9.73 -24.22
CA THR A 218 22.69 9.53 -23.78
C THR A 218 22.61 8.63 -22.56
N GLY A 219 22.29 9.21 -21.40
CA GLY A 219 22.23 8.47 -20.12
C GLY A 219 20.98 7.61 -19.90
N TRP A 220 20.03 7.55 -20.83
CA TRP A 220 18.74 6.87 -20.61
C TRP A 220 18.19 6.19 -21.87
N ILE A 221 17.37 5.16 -21.67
CA ILE A 221 16.74 4.33 -22.71
C ILE A 221 15.24 4.24 -22.42
N SER A 222 14.38 4.29 -23.43
CA SER A 222 12.93 4.07 -23.29
C SER A 222 12.40 3.09 -24.33
N ILE A 223 11.45 2.25 -23.93
CA ILE A 223 10.82 1.19 -24.72
C ILE A 223 9.30 1.30 -24.52
N ARG A 224 8.52 1.38 -25.60
CA ARG A 224 7.06 1.61 -25.53
C ARG A 224 6.28 0.53 -26.25
N PHE A 225 5.34 -0.11 -25.55
CA PHE A 225 4.52 -1.21 -26.08
C PHE A 225 3.10 -0.75 -26.40
N ALA A 226 2.70 -0.91 -27.66
CA ALA A 226 1.43 -0.39 -28.18
C ALA A 226 0.17 -1.13 -27.66
N ASN A 227 0.33 -2.38 -27.20
CA ASN A 227 -0.73 -3.27 -26.71
C ASN A 227 -0.23 -4.06 -25.47
N PRO A 228 -1.13 -4.57 -24.60
CA PRO A 228 -0.76 -5.45 -23.49
C PRO A 228 -0.20 -6.79 -24.02
N ILE A 229 1.08 -7.05 -23.76
CA ILE A 229 1.80 -8.19 -24.32
C ILE A 229 1.41 -9.50 -23.63
N LYS A 230 1.25 -10.59 -24.39
CA LYS A 230 1.35 -11.94 -23.84
C LYS A 230 2.82 -12.26 -23.53
N ALA A 231 3.22 -11.97 -22.28
CA ALA A 231 4.44 -12.35 -21.57
C ALA A 231 5.63 -12.82 -22.43
N THR A 232 6.68 -11.99 -22.49
CA THR A 232 7.86 -12.17 -23.37
C THR A 232 9.15 -11.99 -22.58
N GLN A 233 10.20 -12.74 -22.93
CA GLN A 233 11.56 -12.50 -22.42
C GLN A 233 12.21 -11.36 -23.21
N ILE A 234 12.75 -10.36 -22.51
CA ILE A 234 13.46 -9.23 -23.12
C ILE A 234 14.97 -9.37 -22.88
N LYS A 235 15.76 -9.28 -23.97
CA LYS A 235 17.23 -9.29 -23.99
C LYS A 235 17.75 -8.03 -24.69
N LEU A 236 18.41 -7.17 -23.92
CA LEU A 236 18.95 -5.89 -24.39
C LEU A 236 20.46 -5.98 -24.60
N TYR A 237 20.93 -5.58 -25.78
CA TYR A 237 22.34 -5.50 -26.14
C TYR A 237 22.75 -4.03 -26.32
N LEU A 238 23.69 -3.54 -25.50
CA LEU A 238 24.01 -2.11 -25.39
C LEU A 238 25.50 -1.83 -25.65
N ASN A 239 25.83 -0.82 -26.46
CA ASN A 239 27.21 -0.53 -26.85
C ASN A 239 27.99 0.33 -25.81
N THR A 240 27.63 0.21 -24.52
CA THR A 240 28.14 1.03 -23.42
C THR A 240 28.04 0.27 -22.10
N ASP A 241 29.06 0.41 -21.24
CA ASP A 241 29.06 -0.10 -19.86
C ASP A 241 28.36 0.88 -18.87
N LEU A 242 27.81 2.00 -19.38
CA LEU A 242 27.17 3.07 -18.60
C LEU A 242 25.75 3.36 -19.14
N VAL A 243 24.77 3.23 -18.24
CA VAL A 243 23.34 3.57 -18.42
C VAL A 243 22.82 4.09 -17.08
N TYR A 244 22.10 5.22 -17.05
CA TYR A 244 21.59 5.83 -15.82
C TYR A 244 20.07 5.59 -15.58
N SER A 245 19.27 5.28 -16.61
CA SER A 245 17.88 4.78 -16.45
C SER A 245 17.35 4.01 -17.66
N LEU A 246 16.34 3.17 -17.42
CA LEU A 246 15.57 2.42 -18.41
C LEU A 246 14.08 2.60 -18.13
N HIS A 247 13.29 2.96 -19.14
CA HIS A 247 11.86 3.27 -19.07
C HIS A 247 11.07 2.28 -19.92
N ILE A 248 9.89 1.84 -19.45
CA ILE A 248 9.05 0.87 -20.15
C ILE A 248 7.57 1.26 -20.06
N ASP A 249 6.97 1.64 -21.19
CA ASP A 249 5.60 2.17 -21.28
C ASP A 249 4.60 1.13 -21.82
N TYR A 250 3.34 1.16 -21.34
CA TYR A 250 2.27 0.24 -21.75
C TYR A 250 0.93 0.95 -21.99
N LYS A 251 0.15 0.45 -22.95
CA LYS A 251 -1.21 0.94 -23.23
C LYS A 251 -2.29 0.17 -22.48
N LYS A 252 -2.68 0.69 -21.31
CA LYS A 252 -3.91 0.43 -20.52
C LYS A 252 -4.39 -1.05 -20.41
N PRO A 253 -3.97 -1.79 -19.37
CA PRO A 253 -4.58 -3.08 -18.98
C PRO A 253 -5.73 -2.90 -17.97
N ASP A 254 -6.63 -3.88 -17.90
CA ASP A 254 -7.50 -4.09 -16.75
C ASP A 254 -6.70 -4.69 -15.57
N LEU A 255 -7.13 -4.40 -14.34
CA LEU A 255 -6.24 -4.19 -13.17
C LEU A 255 -5.57 -5.42 -12.52
N ASP A 256 -5.71 -6.64 -13.07
CA ASP A 256 -5.28 -7.91 -12.44
C ASP A 256 -4.12 -8.65 -13.17
N LEU A 257 -3.40 -8.00 -14.10
CA LEU A 257 -2.63 -8.72 -15.13
C LEU A 257 -1.13 -8.38 -15.26
N TRP A 258 -0.31 -9.37 -14.87
CA TRP A 258 1.10 -9.67 -15.22
C TRP A 258 1.90 -8.67 -16.09
N ILE A 259 3.01 -8.20 -15.52
CA ILE A 259 4.07 -7.42 -16.22
C ILE A 259 5.13 -8.38 -16.82
N PRO A 260 5.66 -8.12 -18.04
CA PRO A 260 6.79 -8.84 -18.63
C PRO A 260 8.06 -8.90 -17.76
N LEU A 261 8.86 -9.96 -17.95
CA LEU A 261 10.10 -10.21 -17.20
C LEU A 261 11.34 -9.86 -18.04
N VAL A 262 12.17 -8.93 -17.55
CA VAL A 262 13.51 -8.68 -18.10
C VAL A 262 14.47 -9.71 -17.50
N GLU A 263 15.02 -10.62 -18.31
CA GLU A 263 15.88 -11.71 -17.81
C GLU A 263 17.38 -11.35 -17.83
N ARG A 264 17.85 -10.58 -18.83
CA ARG A 264 19.29 -10.29 -19.02
C ARG A 264 19.54 -8.99 -19.78
N ILE A 265 20.59 -8.26 -19.38
CA ILE A 265 21.14 -7.11 -20.12
C ILE A 265 22.63 -7.37 -20.36
N GLU A 266 23.05 -7.27 -21.61
CA GLU A 266 24.42 -7.55 -22.08
C GLU A 266 24.98 -6.33 -22.82
N ASN A 267 26.30 -6.19 -22.85
CA ASN A 267 26.95 -5.30 -23.81
C ASN A 267 27.26 -6.04 -25.13
N PHE A 268 27.66 -5.33 -26.18
CA PHE A 268 27.95 -5.95 -27.49
C PHE A 268 29.12 -6.96 -27.47
N ASN A 269 29.94 -6.97 -26.41
CA ASN A 269 31.04 -7.92 -26.20
C ASN A 269 30.60 -9.15 -25.39
N GLY A 270 29.29 -9.34 -25.14
CA GLY A 270 28.73 -10.48 -24.39
C GLY A 270 28.96 -10.41 -22.86
N LYS A 271 29.43 -9.28 -22.34
CA LYS A 271 29.57 -9.04 -20.90
C LYS A 271 28.21 -8.65 -20.33
N VAL A 272 27.74 -9.39 -19.33
CA VAL A 272 26.47 -9.13 -18.64
C VAL A 272 26.61 -7.89 -17.76
N LEU A 273 25.74 -6.90 -17.97
CA LEU A 273 25.75 -5.64 -17.21
C LEU A 273 25.01 -5.77 -15.86
N THR A 274 24.18 -6.81 -15.71
CA THR A 274 23.39 -7.10 -14.50
C THR A 274 24.06 -8.02 -13.48
N GLU A 275 25.33 -8.43 -13.69
CA GLU A 275 26.06 -9.33 -12.77
C GLU A 275 26.66 -8.62 -11.53
N ASN A 276 26.57 -7.29 -11.44
CA ASN A 276 26.99 -6.52 -10.26
C ASN A 276 26.03 -5.36 -9.94
N PHE A 277 25.12 -5.57 -8.99
CA PHE A 277 24.22 -4.53 -8.46
C PHE A 277 24.93 -3.34 -7.80
N SER A 278 26.24 -3.43 -7.58
CA SER A 278 27.10 -2.39 -7.01
C SER A 278 27.54 -1.30 -8.00
N ARG A 279 27.20 -1.38 -9.30
CA ARG A 279 27.63 -0.40 -10.32
C ARG A 279 26.58 0.09 -11.33
N VAL A 280 25.32 -0.37 -11.27
CA VAL A 280 24.23 0.14 -12.12
C VAL A 280 23.15 0.80 -11.24
N GLU A 281 23.31 2.10 -11.00
CA GLU A 281 22.45 2.89 -10.11
C GLU A 281 21.18 3.36 -10.85
N ILE A 282 20.18 2.47 -11.01
CA ILE A 282 18.87 2.82 -11.61
C ILE A 282 18.08 3.70 -10.62
N LYS A 283 18.19 5.03 -10.77
CA LYS A 283 17.64 6.01 -9.80
C LYS A 283 16.12 6.13 -9.84
N GLU A 284 15.53 5.93 -11.00
CA GLU A 284 14.11 6.13 -11.23
C GLU A 284 13.66 5.25 -12.39
N VAL A 285 12.46 4.69 -12.27
CA VAL A 285 11.69 4.12 -13.38
C VAL A 285 10.26 4.61 -13.23
N ARG A 286 9.75 5.24 -14.29
CA ARG A 286 8.35 5.71 -14.38
C ARG A 286 7.54 4.77 -15.27
N ILE A 287 6.24 4.82 -15.07
CA ILE A 287 5.22 4.22 -15.93
C ILE A 287 4.14 5.29 -16.11
N SER A 288 4.01 5.85 -17.31
CA SER A 288 2.93 6.77 -17.66
C SER A 288 1.85 6.07 -18.48
N VAL A 289 0.64 6.63 -18.44
CA VAL A 289 -0.48 6.24 -19.32
C VAL A 289 -0.96 7.50 -20.05
N ASP A 290 -0.17 7.91 -21.06
CA ASP A 290 -0.26 9.21 -21.72
C ASP A 290 -1.66 9.59 -22.23
N ASP A 291 -2.10 10.81 -21.88
CA ASP A 291 -2.93 11.67 -22.73
C ASP A 291 -2.04 12.84 -23.22
N CYS A 292 -1.74 12.90 -24.52
CA CYS A 292 -0.85 13.89 -25.13
C CYS A 292 -1.31 14.29 -26.54
N ARG A 293 -1.06 15.54 -26.97
CA ARG A 293 -1.50 16.06 -28.28
C ARG A 293 -0.60 17.14 -28.88
N TRP A 294 -0.50 17.16 -30.20
CA TRP A 294 0.16 18.23 -30.97
C TRP A 294 -0.70 19.51 -31.03
N LYS A 295 -0.05 20.68 -31.07
CA LYS A 295 -0.71 21.97 -31.35
C LYS A 295 0.15 22.81 -32.29
N HIS A 296 -0.49 23.50 -33.23
CA HIS A 296 0.19 24.35 -34.20
C HIS A 296 0.34 25.79 -33.67
N ASP A 297 1.58 26.26 -33.55
CA ASP A 297 1.90 27.65 -33.19
C ASP A 297 1.64 28.56 -34.40
N ARG A 298 0.66 29.47 -34.29
CA ARG A 298 0.27 30.38 -35.39
C ARG A 298 1.23 31.55 -35.59
N GLN A 299 2.09 31.89 -34.61
CA GLN A 299 3.13 32.91 -34.80
C GLN A 299 4.39 32.31 -35.43
N ARG A 300 4.81 31.11 -34.99
CA ARG A 300 6.00 30.42 -35.54
C ARG A 300 5.72 29.64 -36.83
N LYS A 301 4.46 29.29 -37.10
CA LYS A 301 4.00 28.46 -38.24
C LYS A 301 4.55 27.02 -38.21
N GLU A 302 4.72 26.47 -37.02
CA GLU A 302 5.23 25.11 -36.81
C GLU A 302 4.30 24.29 -35.89
N TRP A 303 4.37 22.96 -36.01
CA TRP A 303 3.73 22.03 -35.08
C TRP A 303 4.65 21.79 -33.89
N VAL A 304 4.19 22.17 -32.69
CA VAL A 304 4.98 22.05 -31.46
C VAL A 304 4.43 20.89 -30.63
N TRP A 305 5.32 20.08 -30.07
CA TRP A 305 4.92 19.06 -29.09
C TRP A 305 4.60 19.75 -27.77
N ILE A 306 3.31 19.88 -27.46
CA ILE A 306 2.85 20.49 -26.22
C ILE A 306 2.40 19.39 -25.27
N ASN A 307 3.29 19.02 -24.34
CA ASN A 307 2.81 18.65 -23.02
C ASN A 307 2.02 19.87 -22.49
N GLU A 308 0.81 19.69 -21.98
CA GLU A 308 0.03 20.76 -21.34
C GLU A 308 0.56 21.08 -19.92
N CYS A 309 1.86 21.37 -19.88
CA CYS A 309 2.66 21.92 -18.79
C CYS A 309 3.48 23.09 -19.33
N SER A 310 2.85 24.03 -20.05
CA SER A 310 3.46 25.29 -20.47
C SER A 310 3.76 26.14 -19.24
N PHE A 311 5.05 26.37 -18.95
CA PHE A 311 5.52 27.11 -17.77
C PHE A 311 5.31 28.63 -17.91
N GLU A 312 4.08 29.09 -17.71
CA GLU A 312 3.75 30.49 -17.41
C GLU A 312 2.52 30.54 -16.49
N ASP A 313 2.72 31.04 -15.28
CA ASP A 313 1.80 31.21 -14.14
C ASP A 313 0.78 30.11 -13.76
N LYS A 314 0.94 29.66 -12.49
CA LYS A 314 0.08 28.80 -11.63
C LYS A 314 0.32 27.28 -11.70
N LYS A 315 0.47 26.72 -10.48
CA LYS A 315 0.32 25.33 -10.01
C LYS A 315 0.81 24.17 -10.90
N PRO A 316 1.72 23.29 -10.43
CA PRO A 316 1.96 22.01 -11.10
C PRO A 316 0.69 21.14 -11.07
N LEU A 317 0.42 20.46 -12.18
CA LEU A 317 -0.69 19.53 -12.34
C LEU A 317 -0.39 18.21 -11.60
N SER A 318 -1.30 17.81 -10.71
CA SER A 318 -1.39 16.45 -10.17
C SER A 318 -2.38 15.59 -11.00
N SER A 319 -2.83 14.47 -10.45
CA SER A 319 -3.70 13.42 -11.00
C SER A 319 -3.21 12.65 -12.22
N ASP A 320 -3.02 11.35 -12.02
CA ASP A 320 -4.20 10.50 -12.26
C ASP A 320 -4.17 9.68 -13.55
N LYS A 321 -2.98 9.52 -14.15
CA LYS A 321 -2.71 8.37 -15.02
C LYS A 321 -1.27 7.87 -15.07
N ASP A 322 -0.37 8.36 -14.22
CA ASP A 322 0.88 7.65 -13.95
C ASP A 322 0.62 6.59 -12.88
N VAL A 323 0.23 5.39 -13.32
CA VAL A 323 0.27 4.18 -12.49
C VAL A 323 1.73 3.77 -12.34
N ALA A 324 2.48 4.59 -11.62
CA ALA A 324 3.78 4.26 -11.06
C ALA A 324 3.58 3.21 -9.96
N ILE A 325 3.27 1.98 -10.39
CA ILE A 325 3.97 0.83 -9.83
C ILE A 325 5.45 1.18 -10.03
N HIS A 326 6.09 1.70 -8.98
CA HIS A 326 7.51 1.93 -9.03
C HIS A 326 8.14 0.59 -9.41
N ILE A 327 8.84 0.54 -10.54
CA ILE A 327 9.57 -0.68 -10.91
C ILE A 327 10.70 -0.95 -9.90
N SER A 328 11.10 0.01 -9.05
CA SER A 328 11.87 -0.31 -7.83
C SER A 328 11.10 -1.20 -6.85
N ASP A 329 9.79 -1.02 -6.67
CA ASP A 329 8.98 -1.78 -5.72
C ASP A 329 8.46 -3.09 -6.31
N PHE A 330 8.22 -3.14 -7.63
CA PHE A 330 8.00 -4.40 -8.36
C PHE A 330 9.29 -5.22 -8.52
N LEU A 331 10.47 -4.58 -8.65
CA LEU A 331 11.75 -5.29 -8.62
C LEU A 331 12.18 -5.65 -7.19
N ARG A 332 11.83 -4.88 -6.15
CA ARG A 332 11.99 -5.30 -4.74
C ARG A 332 11.11 -6.51 -4.41
N SER A 333 9.84 -6.49 -4.85
CA SER A 333 8.93 -7.62 -4.62
C SER A 333 9.33 -8.86 -5.43
N ASN A 334 10.09 -8.74 -6.53
CA ASN A 334 10.63 -9.88 -7.28
C ASN A 334 12.10 -10.22 -6.98
N SER A 335 12.90 -9.33 -6.40
CA SER A 335 14.26 -9.64 -5.92
C SER A 335 14.21 -10.57 -4.71
N ASN A 336 13.20 -10.37 -3.86
CA ASN A 336 13.11 -10.99 -2.55
C ASN A 336 12.35 -12.34 -2.57
N LEU A 337 11.89 -12.81 -3.74
CA LEU A 337 11.24 -14.12 -3.85
C LEU A 337 12.25 -15.28 -3.84
N PRO A 338 11.86 -16.47 -3.35
CA PRO A 338 12.64 -17.68 -3.52
C PRO A 338 12.90 -17.97 -5.00
N TYR A 339 14.12 -18.42 -5.30
CA TYR A 339 14.54 -18.82 -6.63
C TYR A 339 15.42 -20.06 -6.51
N THR A 340 15.07 -21.14 -7.21
CA THR A 340 15.90 -22.34 -7.22
C THR A 340 15.83 -23.08 -8.55
N PHE A 341 16.84 -23.90 -8.82
CA PHE A 341 16.83 -24.81 -9.95
C PHE A 341 16.05 -26.08 -9.59
N VAL A 342 15.43 -26.71 -10.59
CA VAL A 342 14.85 -28.05 -10.48
C VAL A 342 15.54 -28.93 -11.50
N SER A 343 16.22 -29.96 -11.00
CA SER A 343 16.96 -30.91 -11.83
C SER A 343 16.05 -31.95 -12.42
N LYS A 344 16.43 -32.38 -13.62
CA LYS A 344 15.85 -33.53 -14.29
C LYS A 344 16.41 -34.80 -13.67
N LEU A 345 15.57 -35.82 -13.54
CA LEU A 345 15.98 -37.16 -13.15
C LEU A 345 16.76 -37.79 -14.32
N PRO A 346 17.97 -38.36 -14.11
CA PRO A 346 18.69 -39.04 -15.18
C PRO A 346 17.94 -40.31 -15.63
N SER A 347 18.08 -40.69 -16.91
CA SER A 347 17.34 -41.79 -17.55
C SER A 347 17.41 -43.15 -16.85
N ASP A 348 18.49 -43.35 -16.09
CA ASP A 348 18.83 -44.62 -15.46
C ASP A 348 18.16 -44.77 -14.09
N PHE A 349 17.45 -43.74 -13.63
CA PHE A 349 16.71 -43.69 -12.36
C PHE A 349 15.21 -43.51 -12.62
N SER A 350 14.40 -44.16 -11.79
CA SER A 350 12.96 -43.97 -11.70
C SER A 350 12.55 -43.77 -10.25
N ILE A 351 11.41 -43.12 -10.03
CA ILE A 351 10.78 -42.94 -8.72
C ILE A 351 9.55 -43.83 -8.68
N ASN A 352 9.42 -44.65 -7.62
CA ASN A 352 8.25 -45.47 -7.40
C ASN A 352 7.33 -44.76 -6.40
N ILE A 353 6.10 -44.43 -6.80
CA ILE A 353 5.17 -43.70 -5.92
C ILE A 353 4.56 -44.67 -4.90
N ASP A 354 5.25 -44.87 -3.78
CA ASP A 354 4.84 -45.73 -2.67
C ASP A 354 4.84 -45.03 -1.29
N GLY A 355 5.41 -43.82 -1.20
CA GLY A 355 5.37 -42.98 -0.01
C GLY A 355 6.61 -43.09 0.87
N ASP A 356 7.70 -43.66 0.37
CA ASP A 356 8.98 -43.80 1.07
C ASP A 356 10.16 -43.23 0.28
N LEU A 357 10.46 -41.93 0.48
CA LEU A 357 11.46 -41.12 -0.24
C LEU A 357 12.93 -41.55 -0.02
N LYS A 358 13.25 -42.83 -0.23
CA LYS A 358 14.55 -43.47 0.06
C LYS A 358 15.35 -43.81 -1.18
N GLU A 359 14.76 -43.87 -2.38
CA GLU A 359 15.51 -44.30 -3.57
C GLU A 359 16.59 -43.29 -3.95
N ASP A 360 17.64 -43.79 -4.62
CA ASP A 360 18.75 -42.97 -5.10
C ASP A 360 18.30 -41.87 -6.08
N ALA A 361 17.15 -42.05 -6.74
CA ALA A 361 16.49 -41.03 -7.55
C ALA A 361 16.24 -39.71 -6.79
N TRP A 362 15.82 -39.78 -5.53
CA TRP A 362 15.55 -38.59 -4.70
C TRP A 362 16.83 -37.83 -4.28
N LYS A 363 18.03 -38.40 -4.49
CA LYS A 363 19.30 -37.69 -4.26
C LYS A 363 19.55 -36.57 -5.27
N TYR A 364 18.95 -36.65 -6.46
CA TYR A 364 19.01 -35.61 -7.50
C TYR A 364 17.97 -34.50 -7.30
N ALA A 365 16.97 -34.71 -6.43
CA ALA A 365 15.91 -33.75 -6.20
C ALA A 365 16.39 -32.54 -5.39
N THR A 366 15.94 -31.34 -5.78
CA THR A 366 16.27 -30.11 -5.05
C THR A 366 15.48 -30.05 -3.75
N THR A 367 16.17 -29.97 -2.61
CA THR A 367 15.52 -29.82 -1.30
C THR A 367 15.34 -28.35 -0.93
N GLN A 368 14.13 -27.99 -0.52
CA GLN A 368 13.76 -26.70 0.07
C GLN A 368 13.04 -26.92 1.40
N ILE A 369 12.97 -25.87 2.24
CA ILE A 369 12.22 -25.87 3.50
C ILE A 369 11.07 -24.86 3.45
N LEU A 370 9.97 -25.15 4.13
CA LEU A 370 8.88 -24.19 4.32
C LEU A 370 9.18 -23.26 5.51
N LEU A 371 8.80 -21.98 5.40
CA LEU A 371 8.70 -21.05 6.52
C LEU A 371 7.23 -20.91 6.93
N SER A 372 6.92 -20.39 8.12
CA SER A 372 5.56 -19.90 8.39
C SER A 372 5.14 -18.87 7.32
N SER A 373 3.85 -18.74 7.00
CA SER A 373 3.42 -17.90 5.87
C SER A 373 3.73 -16.40 6.03
N TYR A 374 4.17 -15.96 7.22
CA TYR A 374 4.66 -14.62 7.53
C TYR A 374 6.21 -14.48 7.54
N GLY A 375 6.93 -15.53 7.13
CA GLY A 375 8.40 -15.54 6.99
C GLY A 375 9.20 -15.95 8.23
N ASN A 376 8.57 -16.24 9.38
CA ASN A 376 9.28 -16.78 10.55
C ASN A 376 9.56 -18.28 10.38
N LEU A 377 10.48 -18.85 11.16
CA LEU A 377 10.63 -20.31 11.28
C LEU A 377 9.30 -20.97 11.69
N PRO A 378 8.94 -22.15 11.15
CA PRO A 378 7.74 -22.88 11.55
C PRO A 378 7.94 -23.59 12.90
N LYS A 379 6.85 -23.90 13.62
CA LYS A 379 6.85 -24.75 14.82
C LYS A 379 7.26 -26.18 14.50
N ASN A 380 6.73 -26.68 13.38
CA ASN A 380 6.83 -28.05 12.90
C ASN A 380 7.45 -27.99 11.50
N PRO A 381 8.75 -28.31 11.34
CA PRO A 381 9.45 -28.21 10.06
C PRO A 381 8.79 -29.03 8.95
N THR A 382 8.86 -28.54 7.72
CA THR A 382 8.44 -29.31 6.54
C THR A 382 9.50 -29.13 5.45
N GLU A 383 10.07 -30.24 4.98
CA GLU A 383 10.98 -30.29 3.83
C GLU A 383 10.17 -30.64 2.57
N VAL A 384 10.53 -30.05 1.43
CA VAL A 384 9.98 -30.39 0.11
C VAL A 384 11.11 -30.69 -0.88
N MET A 385 10.97 -31.78 -1.62
CA MET A 385 11.92 -32.34 -2.56
C MET A 385 11.31 -32.32 -3.97
N ILE A 386 12.03 -31.75 -4.94
CA ILE A 386 11.47 -31.43 -6.27
C ILE A 386 12.38 -31.95 -7.38
N THR A 387 11.82 -32.71 -8.33
CA THR A 387 12.52 -33.21 -9.54
C THR A 387 11.51 -33.41 -10.69
N TYR A 388 11.97 -33.71 -11.90
CA TYR A 388 11.10 -33.99 -13.06
C TYR A 388 11.75 -35.00 -14.03
N ASP A 389 10.95 -35.77 -14.77
CA ASP A 389 11.43 -36.54 -15.92
C ASP A 389 10.80 -35.99 -17.22
N SER A 390 10.75 -36.77 -18.30
CA SER A 390 10.05 -36.36 -19.53
C SER A 390 8.52 -36.41 -19.42
N ASN A 391 7.96 -37.04 -18.36
CA ASN A 391 6.55 -37.43 -18.27
C ASN A 391 5.82 -36.78 -17.09
N ASN A 392 6.51 -36.52 -15.97
CA ASN A 392 5.94 -36.07 -14.71
C ASN A 392 6.80 -35.00 -14.01
N PHE A 393 6.14 -34.15 -13.25
CA PHE A 393 6.71 -33.34 -12.19
C PHE A 393 6.57 -34.09 -10.86
N TYR A 394 7.68 -34.34 -10.17
CA TYR A 394 7.73 -35.13 -8.93
C TYR A 394 7.92 -34.24 -7.71
N VAL A 395 7.12 -34.47 -6.67
CA VAL A 395 7.20 -33.75 -5.40
C VAL A 395 7.11 -34.72 -4.23
N GLY A 396 8.11 -34.70 -3.36
CA GLY A 396 8.11 -35.36 -2.06
C GLY A 396 8.02 -34.32 -0.94
N PHE A 397 7.21 -34.57 0.09
CA PHE A 397 7.16 -33.77 1.31
C PHE A 397 7.52 -34.63 2.52
N ILE A 398 8.28 -34.06 3.45
CA ILE A 398 8.50 -34.63 4.79
C ILE A 398 7.96 -33.63 5.81
N CYS A 399 6.80 -33.94 6.38
CA CYS A 399 6.06 -33.10 7.30
C CYS A 399 6.34 -33.55 8.74
N TYR A 400 7.30 -32.93 9.42
CA TYR A 400 7.58 -33.23 10.82
C TYR A 400 6.43 -32.75 11.72
N GLU A 401 6.18 -33.48 12.80
CA GLU A 401 5.09 -33.18 13.71
C GLU A 401 5.42 -33.62 15.14
N ASN A 402 5.56 -32.64 16.04
CA ASN A 402 5.85 -32.91 17.45
C ASN A 402 4.67 -33.56 18.21
N ASN A 403 3.45 -33.52 17.66
CA ASN A 403 2.25 -34.09 18.30
C ASN A 403 1.43 -34.98 17.35
N MET A 404 2.05 -36.04 16.83
CA MET A 404 1.44 -37.02 15.92
C MET A 404 0.07 -37.56 16.38
N SER A 405 -0.20 -37.66 17.68
CA SER A 405 -1.49 -38.14 18.21
C SER A 405 -2.67 -37.16 17.98
N LYS A 406 -2.39 -35.95 17.48
CA LYS A 406 -3.38 -34.96 17.05
C LYS A 406 -3.49 -34.79 15.54
N LEU A 407 -2.73 -35.54 14.73
CA LEU A 407 -2.74 -35.42 13.27
C LEU A 407 -4.18 -35.56 12.73
N VAL A 408 -4.60 -34.62 11.89
CA VAL A 408 -5.98 -34.56 11.37
C VAL A 408 -5.99 -35.10 9.95
N ALA A 409 -6.57 -36.27 9.73
CA ALA A 409 -6.68 -36.91 8.42
C ALA A 409 -8.05 -37.60 8.28
N LYS A 410 -9.13 -36.81 8.24
CA LYS A 410 -10.52 -37.29 8.24
C LYS A 410 -11.00 -37.71 6.84
N HIS A 411 -10.49 -37.07 5.80
CA HIS A 411 -10.97 -37.22 4.43
C HIS A 411 -10.30 -38.42 3.75
N GLN A 412 -11.11 -39.18 3.02
CA GLN A 412 -10.77 -40.52 2.53
C GLN A 412 -11.08 -40.69 1.04
N LYS A 413 -11.54 -39.63 0.35
CA LYS A 413 -11.81 -39.63 -1.10
C LYS A 413 -11.23 -38.38 -1.76
N ASP A 414 -10.91 -38.53 -3.04
CA ASP A 414 -10.45 -37.41 -3.87
C ASP A 414 -11.59 -36.40 -4.12
N GLY A 415 -11.23 -35.12 -4.20
CA GLY A 415 -12.19 -34.01 -4.36
C GLY A 415 -12.93 -33.59 -3.08
N GLU A 416 -12.65 -34.22 -1.93
CA GLU A 416 -13.18 -33.79 -0.62
C GLU A 416 -12.51 -32.47 -0.13
N ALA A 417 -13.01 -31.91 0.98
CA ALA A 417 -12.58 -30.62 1.53
C ALA A 417 -11.24 -30.72 2.30
N LEU A 418 -10.18 -31.17 1.62
CA LEU A 418 -8.90 -31.57 2.23
C LEU A 418 -8.21 -30.45 3.03
N TRP A 419 -8.46 -29.18 2.72
CA TRP A 419 -8.01 -28.01 3.50
C TRP A 419 -8.54 -27.95 4.95
N THR A 420 -9.37 -28.91 5.36
CA THR A 420 -9.85 -29.09 6.76
C THR A 420 -9.17 -30.25 7.52
N ASP A 421 -8.29 -30.98 6.83
CA ASP A 421 -7.29 -31.89 7.40
C ASP A 421 -5.92 -31.19 7.50
N ASP A 422 -4.96 -31.81 8.18
CA ASP A 422 -3.54 -31.49 7.97
C ASP A 422 -3.23 -31.85 6.52
N CYS A 423 -2.67 -30.92 5.75
CA CYS A 423 -2.48 -31.12 4.31
C CYS A 423 -1.33 -30.29 3.77
N VAL A 424 -0.72 -30.78 2.70
CA VAL A 424 0.23 -30.02 1.88
C VAL A 424 -0.45 -29.56 0.61
N GLU A 425 -0.12 -28.35 0.14
CA GLU A 425 -0.70 -27.78 -1.07
C GLU A 425 0.39 -27.35 -2.05
N ILE A 426 0.09 -27.44 -3.34
CA ILE A 426 0.96 -27.01 -4.43
C ILE A 426 0.17 -26.07 -5.33
N PHE A 427 0.71 -24.88 -5.55
CA PHE A 427 0.17 -23.87 -6.45
C PHE A 427 1.11 -23.74 -7.64
N ILE A 428 0.66 -24.08 -8.85
CA ILE A 428 1.49 -24.10 -10.06
C ILE A 428 0.93 -23.12 -11.09
N SER A 429 1.74 -22.13 -11.47
CA SER A 429 1.48 -21.25 -12.62
C SER A 429 2.67 -21.34 -13.58
N PRO A 430 2.59 -22.14 -14.66
CA PRO A 430 3.58 -22.11 -15.73
C PRO A 430 3.62 -20.67 -16.30
N ILE A 431 4.82 -20.09 -16.40
CA ILE A 431 4.96 -18.69 -16.84
C ILE A 431 4.33 -18.52 -18.23
N ASN A 432 3.68 -17.36 -18.42
CA ASN A 432 2.78 -16.98 -19.51
C ASN A 432 1.30 -17.37 -19.33
N LYS A 433 0.88 -18.04 -18.25
CA LYS A 433 -0.54 -18.25 -17.90
C LYS A 433 -1.08 -17.16 -16.96
N ARG A 434 -2.34 -16.74 -17.17
CA ARG A 434 -3.06 -15.73 -16.35
C ARG A 434 -3.70 -16.30 -15.07
N TYR A 435 -3.43 -17.56 -14.76
CA TYR A 435 -4.10 -18.35 -13.74
C TYR A 435 -3.14 -19.37 -13.14
N TYR A 436 -3.57 -20.04 -12.07
CA TYR A 436 -2.82 -21.11 -11.43
C TYR A 436 -3.68 -22.35 -11.22
N TYR A 437 -3.01 -23.49 -11.26
CA TYR A 437 -3.51 -24.79 -10.84
C TYR A 437 -3.22 -24.98 -9.34
N HIS A 438 -4.13 -25.66 -8.65
CA HIS A 438 -4.07 -25.90 -7.21
C HIS A 438 -4.23 -27.40 -6.96
N ILE A 439 -3.33 -27.98 -6.19
CA ILE A 439 -3.32 -29.39 -5.78
C ILE A 439 -3.22 -29.42 -4.25
N ILE A 440 -3.99 -30.28 -3.58
CA ILE A 440 -3.88 -30.53 -2.13
C ILE A 440 -3.74 -32.03 -1.89
N PHE A 441 -2.85 -32.43 -0.98
CA PHE A 441 -2.73 -33.80 -0.48
C PHE A 441 -2.85 -33.86 1.05
N ASN A 442 -3.63 -34.82 1.57
CA ASN A 442 -3.70 -35.11 3.01
C ASN A 442 -2.93 -36.42 3.37
N PRO A 443 -2.64 -36.70 4.66
CA PRO A 443 -1.90 -37.90 5.11
C PRO A 443 -2.49 -39.26 4.70
N ASN A 444 -3.70 -39.31 4.13
CA ASN A 444 -4.32 -40.53 3.61
C ASN A 444 -4.02 -40.73 2.10
N ALA A 445 -3.11 -39.95 1.50
CA ALA A 445 -2.89 -39.88 0.05
C ALA A 445 -4.19 -39.67 -0.74
N LYS A 446 -4.95 -38.63 -0.37
CA LYS A 446 -6.12 -38.17 -1.13
C LYS A 446 -5.84 -36.81 -1.74
N THR A 447 -6.43 -36.57 -2.91
CA THR A 447 -6.10 -35.44 -3.78
C THR A 447 -7.32 -34.53 -3.98
N TYR A 448 -7.13 -33.23 -3.85
CA TYR A 448 -8.05 -32.23 -4.39
C TYR A 448 -7.33 -31.46 -5.50
N THR A 449 -8.03 -31.16 -6.61
CA THR A 449 -7.49 -30.38 -7.73
C THR A 449 -8.44 -29.25 -8.13
N GLY A 450 -7.88 -28.08 -8.42
CA GLY A 450 -8.62 -26.89 -8.83
C GLY A 450 -7.84 -26.03 -9.83
N SER A 451 -8.56 -25.15 -10.52
CA SER A 451 -8.00 -24.12 -11.40
C SER A 451 -8.70 -22.80 -11.13
N PHE A 452 -7.94 -21.73 -10.90
CA PHE A 452 -8.48 -20.46 -10.39
C PHE A 452 -8.42 -19.35 -11.45
N THR A 453 -9.49 -19.24 -12.24
CA THR A 453 -9.99 -18.06 -12.99
C THR A 453 -11.45 -18.31 -13.40
N GLN A 454 -12.19 -17.28 -13.80
CA GLN A 454 -13.64 -17.39 -14.08
C GLN A 454 -14.03 -18.25 -15.32
N GLU A 455 -13.08 -18.69 -16.14
CA GLU A 455 -13.35 -19.31 -17.46
C GLU A 455 -12.86 -20.76 -17.63
N VAL A 456 -12.15 -21.35 -16.64
CA VAL A 456 -11.46 -22.64 -16.84
C VAL A 456 -12.36 -23.83 -16.45
N LYS A 457 -12.42 -24.84 -17.32
CA LYS A 457 -13.10 -26.12 -17.08
C LYS A 457 -12.49 -26.87 -15.88
N LYS A 458 -13.26 -27.79 -15.29
CA LYS A 458 -12.77 -28.72 -14.25
C LYS A 458 -11.46 -29.38 -14.65
N TRP A 459 -10.40 -29.13 -13.88
CA TRP A 459 -9.06 -29.68 -14.11
C TRP A 459 -8.79 -30.82 -13.12
N HIS A 460 -8.68 -32.04 -13.66
CA HIS A 460 -8.49 -33.29 -12.89
C HIS A 460 -7.40 -34.15 -13.55
N PRO A 461 -6.11 -33.84 -13.34
CA PRO A 461 -5.00 -34.68 -13.79
C PRO A 461 -4.99 -36.05 -13.09
N ASN A 462 -4.49 -37.08 -13.78
CA ASN A 462 -4.30 -38.42 -13.23
C ASN A 462 -3.03 -38.49 -12.37
N ILE A 463 -3.01 -37.77 -11.24
CA ILE A 463 -1.90 -37.75 -10.30
C ILE A 463 -1.76 -39.11 -9.62
N LYS A 464 -0.54 -39.65 -9.57
CA LYS A 464 -0.20 -40.74 -8.65
C LYS A 464 0.27 -40.12 -7.35
N VAL A 465 -0.28 -40.54 -6.22
CA VAL A 465 0.14 -40.10 -4.88
C VAL A 465 0.15 -41.27 -3.90
N ALA A 466 1.14 -41.29 -3.02
CA ALA A 466 1.26 -42.21 -1.91
C ALA A 466 1.74 -41.47 -0.65
N SER A 467 1.65 -42.13 0.51
CA SER A 467 1.91 -41.52 1.81
C SER A 467 2.33 -42.53 2.86
N SER A 468 3.27 -42.17 3.73
CA SER A 468 3.61 -42.96 4.93
C SER A 468 3.50 -42.10 6.20
N ILE A 469 3.06 -42.72 7.31
CA ILE A 469 2.88 -42.06 8.60
C ILE A 469 3.82 -42.72 9.61
N ASN A 470 4.72 -41.94 10.19
CA ASN A 470 5.77 -42.37 11.12
C ASN A 470 5.57 -41.73 12.50
N SER A 471 6.37 -42.13 13.50
CA SER A 471 6.21 -41.66 14.89
C SER A 471 6.58 -40.20 15.15
N GLN A 472 7.16 -39.50 14.16
CA GLN A 472 7.64 -38.10 14.28
C GLN A 472 7.34 -37.22 13.06
N PHE A 473 6.80 -37.81 11.98
CA PHE A 473 6.54 -37.14 10.72
C PHE A 473 5.58 -37.96 9.85
N TRP A 474 5.02 -37.33 8.81
CA TRP A 474 4.34 -38.01 7.72
C TRP A 474 4.93 -37.56 6.37
N ILE A 475 4.78 -38.40 5.35
CA ILE A 475 5.30 -38.19 4.00
C ILE A 475 4.15 -38.11 3.00
N ILE A 476 4.31 -37.23 2.00
CA ILE A 476 3.64 -37.34 0.70
C ILE A 476 4.69 -37.57 -0.37
N GLU A 477 4.37 -38.46 -1.30
CA GLU A 477 5.10 -38.64 -2.54
C GLU A 477 4.12 -38.59 -3.70
N ALA A 478 4.39 -37.75 -4.71
CA ALA A 478 3.48 -37.57 -5.83
C ALA A 478 4.20 -37.40 -7.19
N ALA A 479 3.63 -38.03 -8.21
CA ALA A 479 3.95 -37.79 -9.63
C ALA A 479 2.75 -37.10 -10.30
N ILE A 480 2.97 -35.85 -10.73
CA ILE A 480 1.98 -35.01 -11.41
C ILE A 480 2.28 -35.08 -12.91
N PRO A 481 1.44 -35.75 -13.74
CA PRO A 481 1.74 -35.95 -15.15
C PRO A 481 1.65 -34.64 -15.95
N PHE A 482 2.55 -34.48 -16.92
CA PHE A 482 2.48 -33.37 -17.87
C PHE A 482 1.28 -33.53 -18.82
N SER A 483 0.76 -32.39 -19.30
CA SER A 483 -0.49 -32.28 -20.05
C SER A 483 -0.52 -30.98 -20.87
N THR A 484 -1.56 -30.77 -21.67
CA THR A 484 -1.83 -29.46 -22.30
C THR A 484 -2.04 -28.33 -21.29
N ASP A 485 -2.49 -28.67 -20.08
CA ASP A 485 -2.65 -27.75 -18.96
C ASP A 485 -1.31 -27.43 -18.27
N ILE A 486 -0.53 -28.46 -17.91
CA ILE A 486 0.81 -28.30 -17.33
C ILE A 486 1.82 -28.98 -18.27
N PRO A 487 2.37 -28.26 -19.28
CA PRO A 487 3.25 -28.86 -20.28
C PRO A 487 4.62 -29.22 -19.69
N ALA A 488 5.27 -30.23 -20.28
CA ALA A 488 6.63 -30.62 -19.93
C ALA A 488 7.60 -29.42 -20.08
N PRO A 489 8.45 -29.13 -19.09
CA PRO A 489 9.35 -27.99 -19.13
C PRO A 489 10.67 -28.32 -19.82
N GLU A 490 10.95 -27.61 -20.91
CA GLU A 490 12.27 -27.60 -21.54
C GLU A 490 13.34 -27.02 -20.59
N PRO A 491 14.61 -27.44 -20.66
CA PRO A 491 15.69 -26.86 -19.88
C PRO A 491 15.79 -25.34 -20.04
N GLY A 492 15.88 -24.63 -18.91
CA GLY A 492 15.80 -23.18 -18.83
C GLY A 492 14.39 -22.62 -18.67
N THR A 493 13.32 -23.42 -18.82
CA THR A 493 11.94 -23.02 -18.53
C THR A 493 11.82 -22.50 -17.09
N LEU A 494 11.01 -21.45 -16.91
CA LEU A 494 10.69 -20.88 -15.60
C LEU A 494 9.23 -21.17 -15.24
N TRP A 495 8.94 -21.62 -14.02
CA TRP A 495 7.58 -21.68 -13.46
C TRP A 495 7.46 -20.82 -12.20
N ARG A 496 6.24 -20.37 -11.91
CA ARG A 496 5.85 -19.71 -10.66
C ARG A 496 5.13 -20.71 -9.78
N VAL A 497 5.74 -21.07 -8.66
CA VAL A 497 5.24 -22.15 -7.78
C VAL A 497 5.27 -21.73 -6.32
N ASN A 498 4.32 -22.23 -5.53
CA ASN A 498 4.43 -22.26 -4.08
C ASN A 498 4.08 -23.66 -3.56
N PHE A 499 4.81 -24.11 -2.55
CA PHE A 499 4.58 -25.35 -1.81
C PHE A 499 4.20 -24.97 -0.39
N THR A 500 3.18 -25.57 0.19
CA THR A 500 2.60 -25.14 1.47
C THR A 500 2.21 -26.33 2.36
N ARG A 501 2.00 -26.08 3.66
CA ARG A 501 1.31 -26.97 4.60
C ARG A 501 0.37 -26.16 5.48
N ASP A 502 -0.87 -26.63 5.62
CA ASP A 502 -1.85 -26.15 6.61
C ASP A 502 -1.90 -27.16 7.78
N GLU A 503 -1.07 -26.88 8.79
CA GLU A 503 -0.78 -27.74 9.93
C GLU A 503 -1.86 -27.56 11.01
N LYS A 504 -2.63 -28.62 11.31
CA LYS A 504 -3.81 -28.53 12.18
C LYS A 504 -3.54 -28.74 13.69
N PRO A 505 -2.71 -29.70 14.15
CA PRO A 505 -2.38 -29.89 15.58
C PRO A 505 -2.01 -28.62 16.38
N GLY A 506 -1.26 -27.71 15.76
CA GLY A 506 -0.73 -26.44 16.25
C GLY A 506 -1.23 -25.20 15.50
N ASN A 507 -2.12 -25.39 14.51
CA ASN A 507 -2.80 -24.35 13.72
C ASN A 507 -1.81 -23.35 13.09
N GLU A 508 -1.06 -23.81 12.09
CA GLU A 508 -0.03 -23.04 11.39
C GLU A 508 -0.12 -23.17 9.87
N LEU A 509 -0.07 -22.03 9.18
CA LEU A 509 0.17 -21.98 7.74
C LEU A 509 1.66 -21.83 7.48
N SER A 510 2.23 -22.72 6.68
CA SER A 510 3.62 -22.65 6.23
C SER A 510 3.73 -22.75 4.71
N CYS A 511 4.72 -22.12 4.10
CA CYS A 511 4.97 -22.13 2.67
C CYS A 511 6.43 -21.84 2.30
N TRP A 512 6.83 -22.25 1.09
CA TRP A 512 8.18 -22.01 0.56
C TRP A 512 8.40 -20.53 0.23
N SER A 513 7.38 -19.85 -0.27
CA SER A 513 7.37 -18.40 -0.48
C SER A 513 6.31 -17.74 0.42
N PRO A 514 6.70 -16.94 1.43
CA PRO A 514 5.79 -16.28 2.35
C PRO A 514 4.72 -15.43 1.64
N THR A 515 3.44 -15.73 1.89
CA THR A 515 2.31 -15.01 1.31
C THR A 515 1.70 -13.97 2.26
N TYR A 516 2.18 -13.89 3.51
CA TYR A 516 1.67 -13.02 4.58
C TYR A 516 0.15 -13.20 4.78
N GLY A 517 -0.26 -14.42 5.14
CA GLY A 517 -1.66 -14.83 5.31
C GLY A 517 -1.95 -16.18 4.65
N GLY A 518 -3.11 -16.30 4.00
CA GLY A 518 -3.48 -17.48 3.20
C GLY A 518 -2.70 -17.60 1.88
N PHE A 519 -2.77 -18.77 1.25
CA PHE A 519 -1.87 -19.16 0.15
C PHE A 519 -2.25 -18.64 -1.24
N HIS A 520 -3.52 -18.31 -1.49
CA HIS A 520 -4.08 -17.91 -2.80
C HIS A 520 -3.64 -16.49 -3.26
N LYS A 521 -2.32 -16.21 -3.30
CA LYS A 521 -1.74 -14.93 -3.71
C LYS A 521 -0.63 -15.15 -4.76
N PRO A 522 -0.95 -15.31 -6.06
CA PRO A 522 0.02 -15.69 -7.09
C PRO A 522 1.22 -14.74 -7.25
N ASN A 523 1.04 -13.45 -6.91
CA ASN A 523 2.13 -12.46 -6.92
C ASN A 523 3.28 -12.79 -5.95
N TYR A 524 3.05 -13.66 -4.96
CA TYR A 524 4.05 -14.13 -4.00
C TYR A 524 4.63 -15.51 -4.36
N PHE A 525 4.30 -16.11 -5.51
CA PHE A 525 4.84 -17.42 -5.88
C PHE A 525 6.32 -17.32 -6.28
N GLY A 526 7.13 -18.22 -5.70
CA GLY A 526 8.55 -18.35 -5.95
C GLY A 526 8.84 -18.90 -7.36
N ILE A 527 10.12 -18.93 -7.74
CA ILE A 527 10.53 -19.23 -9.12
C ILE A 527 11.35 -20.52 -9.17
N LEU A 528 10.90 -21.47 -10.00
CA LEU A 528 11.62 -22.69 -10.34
C LEU A 528 12.24 -22.54 -11.74
N LYS A 529 13.53 -22.86 -11.91
CA LYS A 529 14.20 -22.96 -13.22
C LYS A 529 14.60 -24.40 -13.52
N PHE A 530 14.01 -25.00 -14.56
CA PHE A 530 14.26 -26.39 -14.94
C PHE A 530 15.64 -26.56 -15.61
N THR A 531 16.32 -27.69 -15.38
CA THR A 531 17.69 -27.95 -15.86
C THR A 531 17.98 -29.45 -16.00
N GLU A 532 18.70 -29.86 -17.05
CA GLU A 532 19.24 -31.23 -17.20
C GLU A 532 20.28 -31.56 -16.11
N ASN A 533 21.04 -30.56 -15.64
CA ASN A 533 22.11 -30.76 -14.66
C ASN A 533 21.57 -30.79 -13.22
N GLN A 534 22.29 -31.51 -12.34
CA GLN A 534 22.03 -31.55 -10.90
C GLN A 534 22.13 -30.15 -10.26
N SER A 535 21.26 -29.89 -9.28
CA SER A 535 21.09 -28.57 -8.67
C SER A 535 22.25 -28.30 -7.71
N PRO A 536 22.98 -27.20 -7.88
CA PRO A 536 24.28 -27.02 -7.22
C PRO A 536 24.20 -26.82 -5.69
N ILE A 537 23.00 -26.54 -5.16
CA ILE A 537 22.78 -26.11 -3.78
C ILE A 537 21.44 -26.64 -3.28
N SER A 538 21.43 -27.31 -2.13
CA SER A 538 20.21 -27.65 -1.38
C SER A 538 20.26 -27.13 0.05
N ILE A 539 19.15 -26.57 0.53
CA ILE A 539 19.00 -26.00 1.88
C ILE A 539 18.25 -27.00 2.74
N LYS A 540 18.85 -27.46 3.86
CA LYS A 540 18.25 -28.49 4.73
C LYS A 540 17.91 -28.03 6.15
N ALA A 541 18.54 -26.97 6.68
CA ALA A 541 18.07 -26.36 7.92
C ALA A 541 18.52 -24.90 8.09
N LEU A 542 17.76 -24.15 8.87
CA LEU A 542 17.89 -22.72 9.10
C LEU A 542 17.52 -22.41 10.56
N PHE A 543 18.40 -21.72 11.29
CA PHE A 543 18.20 -21.41 12.72
C PHE A 543 18.61 -19.96 13.04
N ILE A 544 17.81 -19.26 13.83
CA ILE A 544 18.12 -17.93 14.38
C ILE A 544 18.49 -18.11 15.86
N ARG A 545 19.59 -17.47 16.32
CA ARG A 545 19.95 -17.39 17.75
C ARG A 545 19.31 -16.17 18.42
N ASN A 546 19.23 -16.18 19.74
CA ASN A 546 18.67 -15.10 20.55
C ASN A 546 19.41 -13.75 20.44
N ASP A 547 20.56 -13.71 19.76
CA ASP A 547 21.34 -12.51 19.43
C ASP A 547 21.20 -12.09 17.95
N ASN A 548 20.14 -12.55 17.28
CA ASN A 548 19.81 -12.35 15.86
C ASN A 548 20.85 -12.92 14.87
N ARG A 549 21.82 -13.74 15.32
CA ARG A 549 22.78 -14.41 14.43
C ARG A 549 22.16 -15.63 13.76
N LEU A 550 22.49 -15.83 12.49
CA LEU A 550 21.98 -16.96 11.69
C LEU A 550 22.95 -18.15 11.67
N LYS A 551 22.38 -19.37 11.69
CA LYS A 551 23.10 -20.64 11.51
C LYS A 551 22.37 -21.48 10.45
N ILE A 552 23.11 -21.96 9.44
CA ILE A 552 22.56 -22.61 8.24
C ILE A 552 23.16 -24.03 8.11
N LYS A 553 22.38 -24.97 7.59
CA LYS A 553 22.84 -26.30 7.13
C LYS A 553 22.45 -26.49 5.66
N THR A 554 23.45 -26.49 4.77
CA THR A 554 23.33 -26.76 3.33
C THR A 554 24.09 -28.02 2.94
N ILE A 555 23.81 -28.52 1.74
CA ILE A 555 24.69 -29.44 1.00
C ILE A 555 25.09 -28.74 -0.30
N PHE A 556 26.37 -28.88 -0.67
CA PHE A 556 26.97 -28.36 -1.89
C PHE A 556 27.69 -29.51 -2.61
N GLU A 557 27.64 -29.50 -3.94
CA GLU A 557 28.60 -30.28 -4.73
C GLU A 557 29.94 -29.53 -4.87
N LYS A 558 30.96 -30.17 -5.46
CA LYS A 558 32.38 -29.74 -5.45
C LYS A 558 32.67 -28.50 -6.32
N SER A 559 32.03 -27.37 -6.02
CA SER A 559 32.12 -26.14 -6.79
C SER A 559 32.21 -24.89 -5.91
N LYS A 560 32.95 -23.89 -6.41
CA LYS A 560 33.33 -22.68 -5.66
C LYS A 560 32.27 -21.60 -5.78
N TYR A 561 31.29 -21.62 -4.87
CA TYR A 561 30.23 -20.61 -4.77
C TYR A 561 30.57 -19.52 -3.75
N ILE A 562 30.09 -18.29 -4.01
CA ILE A 562 30.13 -17.18 -3.06
C ILE A 562 28.74 -17.01 -2.47
N PHE A 563 28.68 -16.88 -1.15
CA PHE A 563 27.45 -16.71 -0.38
C PHE A 563 27.35 -15.26 0.14
N ASN A 564 26.18 -14.66 -0.06
CA ASN A 564 25.88 -13.30 0.37
C ASN A 564 24.62 -13.32 1.26
N ILE A 565 24.71 -12.71 2.43
CA ILE A 565 23.53 -12.32 3.19
C ILE A 565 23.10 -10.93 2.71
N LEU A 566 21.83 -10.80 2.33
CA LEU A 566 21.15 -9.51 2.23
C LEU A 566 20.29 -9.31 3.48
N THR A 567 20.51 -8.21 4.18
CA THR A 567 19.52 -7.59 5.08
C THR A 567 18.67 -6.59 4.31
N ASP A 568 17.52 -6.21 4.87
CA ASP A 568 16.61 -5.23 4.24
C ASP A 568 17.20 -3.80 4.13
N THR A 569 18.36 -3.55 4.75
CA THR A 569 19.15 -2.31 4.63
C THR A 569 20.11 -2.28 3.44
N SER A 570 20.08 -3.28 2.55
CA SER A 570 20.95 -3.42 1.37
C SER A 570 22.45 -3.59 1.66
N GLU A 571 22.83 -3.84 2.91
CA GLU A 571 24.19 -4.24 3.25
C GLU A 571 24.43 -5.70 2.84
N ILE A 572 25.42 -5.90 1.95
CA ILE A 572 25.85 -7.23 1.51
C ILE A 572 26.98 -7.69 2.42
N VAL A 573 26.69 -8.66 3.30
CA VAL A 573 27.73 -9.39 4.03
C VAL A 573 28.16 -10.58 3.18
N THR A 574 29.21 -10.37 2.38
CA THR A 574 29.84 -11.40 1.55
C THR A 574 30.70 -12.35 2.38
N ALA A 575 30.58 -13.65 2.10
CA ALA A 575 31.45 -14.68 2.64
C ALA A 575 31.91 -15.64 1.54
N GLU A 576 33.22 -15.77 1.38
CA GLU A 576 33.82 -16.82 0.56
C GLU A 576 33.85 -18.15 1.32
N LEU A 577 33.36 -19.22 0.68
CA LEU A 577 33.44 -20.56 1.23
C LEU A 577 34.81 -21.17 0.92
N LEU A 578 35.73 -21.08 1.89
CA LEU A 578 36.94 -21.90 1.88
C LEU A 578 36.59 -23.32 2.34
N GLU A 579 36.90 -24.33 1.51
CA GLU A 579 36.92 -25.74 1.91
C GLU A 579 37.93 -25.88 3.09
N GLU A 580 37.69 -26.64 4.16
CA GLU A 580 37.07 -27.96 4.25
C GLU A 580 36.42 -28.18 5.66
N LYS A 581 35.81 -29.36 5.91
CA LYS A 581 35.47 -29.88 7.26
C LYS A 581 34.43 -29.10 8.08
N GLY A 582 33.26 -28.85 7.49
CA GLY A 582 31.97 -29.01 8.20
C GLY A 582 31.56 -27.95 9.23
N LYS A 583 32.22 -26.78 9.28
CA LYS A 583 31.78 -25.63 10.10
C LYS A 583 31.73 -24.33 9.28
N ILE A 584 30.55 -23.97 8.80
CA ILE A 584 30.29 -22.62 8.28
C ILE A 584 30.47 -21.62 9.43
N LYS A 585 31.24 -20.54 9.20
CA LYS A 585 31.44 -19.47 10.18
C LYS A 585 30.11 -18.77 10.47
N THR A 586 29.79 -18.54 11.74
CA THR A 586 28.57 -17.83 12.14
C THR A 586 28.65 -16.35 11.74
N PHE A 587 27.57 -15.81 11.17
CA PHE A 587 27.52 -14.41 10.73
C PHE A 587 26.75 -13.50 11.69
N LEU A 588 27.15 -12.23 11.69
CA LEU A 588 26.38 -11.13 12.26
C LEU A 588 25.61 -10.46 11.11
N SER A 589 24.30 -10.33 11.25
CA SER A 589 23.48 -9.39 10.49
C SER A 589 23.14 -8.24 11.43
N GLU A 590 23.43 -6.99 11.05
CA GLU A 590 23.05 -5.85 11.88
C GLU A 590 21.52 -5.61 11.80
N PRO A 591 20.81 -5.53 12.95
CA PRO A 591 19.39 -5.25 12.96
C PRO A 591 19.15 -3.73 12.88
N ILE A 592 18.73 -3.25 11.71
CA ILE A 592 18.42 -1.83 11.49
C ILE A 592 16.98 -1.70 10.95
N ASN A 593 16.09 -1.28 11.86
CA ASN A 593 14.68 -0.87 11.75
C ASN A 593 13.63 -1.70 10.97
N GLU A 594 12.48 -1.83 11.64
CA GLU A 594 11.10 -1.97 11.15
C GLU A 594 10.71 -3.22 10.33
N ALA A 595 11.49 -3.69 9.35
CA ALA A 595 11.09 -4.78 8.45
C ALA A 595 11.80 -6.13 8.71
N ASN A 596 13.02 -6.12 9.25
CA ASN A 596 13.68 -7.29 9.84
C ASN A 596 13.79 -8.54 8.93
N GLY A 597 14.07 -8.36 7.64
CA GLY A 597 14.34 -9.46 6.70
C GLY A 597 15.81 -9.87 6.61
N ALA A 598 16.08 -11.16 6.45
CA ALA A 598 17.34 -11.70 5.95
C ALA A 598 17.10 -12.70 4.82
N GLN A 599 17.79 -12.56 3.69
CA GLN A 599 17.72 -13.49 2.57
C GLN A 599 19.12 -14.07 2.26
N LEU A 600 19.14 -15.38 1.97
CA LEU A 600 20.32 -16.08 1.48
C LEU A 600 20.38 -15.94 -0.04
N ILE A 601 21.41 -15.29 -0.57
CA ILE A 601 21.70 -15.29 -2.01
C ILE A 601 23.00 -16.05 -2.27
N PHE A 602 22.91 -17.04 -3.14
CA PHE A 602 24.05 -17.83 -3.59
C PHE A 602 24.42 -17.43 -5.02
N THR A 603 25.70 -17.19 -5.25
CA THR A 603 26.25 -16.74 -6.54
C THR A 603 27.38 -17.65 -7.00
N ASN A 604 27.50 -17.86 -8.31
CA ASN A 604 28.68 -18.47 -8.90
C ASN A 604 29.83 -17.44 -9.02
N LYS A 605 31.01 -17.88 -9.48
CA LYS A 605 32.20 -17.04 -9.65
C LYS A 605 32.07 -15.82 -10.57
N LYS A 606 31.01 -15.71 -11.39
CA LYS A 606 30.74 -14.54 -12.25
C LYS A 606 29.82 -13.51 -11.58
N GLY A 607 29.14 -13.88 -10.50
CA GLY A 607 28.04 -13.10 -9.90
C GLY A 607 26.65 -13.56 -10.32
N GLU A 608 26.53 -14.55 -11.22
CA GLU A 608 25.23 -15.11 -11.60
C GLU A 608 24.59 -15.79 -10.37
N ILE A 609 23.34 -15.42 -10.06
CA ILE A 609 22.59 -15.94 -8.91
C ILE A 609 22.13 -17.37 -9.22
N VAL A 610 22.61 -18.33 -8.42
CA VAL A 610 22.29 -19.75 -8.56
C VAL A 610 21.19 -20.22 -7.61
N SER A 611 20.93 -19.50 -6.51
CA SER A 611 19.80 -19.79 -5.61
C SER A 611 19.47 -18.57 -4.74
N ARG A 612 18.20 -18.40 -4.37
CA ARG A 612 17.73 -17.50 -3.30
C ARG A 612 16.81 -18.26 -2.36
N SER A 613 17.02 -18.13 -1.05
CA SER A 613 16.03 -18.58 -0.06
C SER A 613 14.78 -17.69 -0.08
N ALA A 614 13.74 -18.10 0.64
CA ALA A 614 12.76 -17.16 1.17
C ALA A 614 13.42 -16.06 2.03
N VAL A 615 12.76 -14.91 2.15
CA VAL A 615 13.09 -13.94 3.19
C VAL A 615 12.73 -14.55 4.54
N LEU A 616 13.74 -14.87 5.33
CA LEU A 616 13.56 -15.20 6.73
C LEU A 616 13.30 -13.90 7.49
N LYS A 617 12.17 -13.82 8.18
CA LYS A 617 11.94 -12.78 9.16
C LYS A 617 12.84 -13.06 10.36
N LEU A 618 13.89 -12.25 10.52
CA LEU A 618 14.65 -12.17 11.75
C LEU A 618 13.67 -11.71 12.83
N SER A 619 13.35 -12.60 13.77
CA SER A 619 12.47 -12.21 14.87
C SER A 619 13.12 -11.04 15.60
N ASN A 620 12.37 -9.94 15.77
CA ASN A 620 12.54 -9.10 16.95
C ASN A 620 12.06 -9.93 18.14
N SER A 621 12.84 -10.96 18.48
CA SER A 621 12.69 -11.66 19.74
C SER A 621 12.82 -10.59 20.83
N THR A 622 11.83 -10.52 21.72
CA THR A 622 11.82 -9.53 22.81
C THR A 622 13.11 -9.64 23.63
N ILE A 623 13.68 -10.85 23.68
CA ILE A 623 15.02 -11.18 24.17
C ILE A 623 16.12 -10.45 23.38
N GLY A 624 16.29 -10.70 22.08
CA GLY A 624 17.41 -10.14 21.30
C GLY A 624 17.44 -8.61 21.27
N PHE A 625 16.26 -7.99 21.15
CA PHE A 625 16.12 -6.53 21.26
C PHE A 625 16.44 -6.01 22.67
N ARG A 626 15.99 -6.68 23.75
CA ARG A 626 16.38 -6.30 25.12
C ARG A 626 17.89 -6.47 25.34
N LEU A 627 18.48 -7.56 24.86
CA LEU A 627 19.91 -7.84 25.01
C LEU A 627 20.79 -6.81 24.28
N SER A 628 20.42 -6.36 23.08
CA SER A 628 21.15 -5.27 22.39
C SER A 628 20.99 -3.94 23.15
N LYS A 629 19.77 -3.61 23.58
CA LYS A 629 19.48 -2.40 24.38
C LYS A 629 20.28 -2.37 25.68
N ILE A 630 20.37 -3.49 26.40
CA ILE A 630 21.16 -3.64 27.64
C ILE A 630 22.67 -3.48 27.37
N LYS A 631 23.20 -4.05 26.27
CA LYS A 631 24.61 -3.86 25.88
C LYS A 631 24.92 -2.37 25.62
N ASN A 632 24.02 -1.64 24.96
CA ASN A 632 24.17 -0.20 24.74
C ASN A 632 24.18 0.56 26.08
N TYR A 633 23.25 0.27 26.99
CA TYR A 633 23.23 0.88 28.32
C TYR A 633 24.45 0.50 29.19
N ILE A 634 25.02 -0.70 29.02
CA ILE A 634 26.31 -1.07 29.64
C ILE A 634 27.43 -0.18 29.11
N ASN A 635 27.50 0.06 27.80
CA ASN A 635 28.50 0.94 27.18
C ASN A 635 28.33 2.41 27.59
N GLU A 636 27.11 2.93 27.66
CA GLU A 636 26.83 4.24 28.26
C GLU A 636 27.30 4.30 29.73
N THR A 637 27.02 3.26 30.51
CA THR A 637 27.39 3.20 31.94
C THR A 637 28.91 3.17 32.12
N LYS A 638 29.64 2.46 31.25
CA LYS A 638 31.11 2.53 31.17
C LYS A 638 31.58 3.94 30.82
N ASN A 639 31.01 4.56 29.78
CA ASN A 639 31.39 5.91 29.36
C ASN A 639 31.10 6.96 30.45
N TYR A 640 30.01 6.83 31.21
CA TYR A 640 29.74 7.68 32.37
C TYR A 640 30.76 7.43 33.49
N LEU A 641 30.99 6.16 33.84
CA LEU A 641 31.93 5.76 34.89
C LEU A 641 33.34 6.31 34.62
N GLU A 642 33.80 6.24 33.37
CA GLU A 642 35.14 6.72 33.03
C GLU A 642 35.25 8.25 32.99
N ASN A 643 34.25 8.94 32.45
CA ASN A 643 34.32 10.39 32.21
C ASN A 643 33.77 11.27 33.33
N ARG A 644 33.02 10.71 34.30
CA ARG A 644 32.31 11.48 35.35
C ARG A 644 32.63 11.10 36.79
N ILE A 645 33.31 9.98 37.04
CA ILE A 645 33.76 9.58 38.38
C ILE A 645 35.28 9.76 38.46
N SER A 646 35.76 10.46 39.50
CA SER A 646 37.19 10.69 39.76
C SER A 646 37.83 9.62 40.64
N ASP A 647 37.07 8.93 41.49
CA ASP A 647 37.58 7.93 42.43
C ASP A 647 37.92 6.60 41.72
N ASN A 648 39.19 6.19 41.81
CA ASN A 648 39.71 4.97 41.18
C ASN A 648 39.24 3.66 41.87
N THR A 649 38.92 3.71 43.16
CA THR A 649 38.35 2.59 43.93
C THR A 649 36.92 2.31 43.45
N ASP A 650 36.12 3.37 43.27
CA ASP A 650 34.79 3.28 42.65
C ASP A 650 34.86 2.77 41.22
N LYS A 651 35.76 3.32 40.38
CA LYS A 651 35.97 2.78 39.03
C LYS A 651 36.25 1.29 39.05
N ARG A 652 37.13 0.80 39.94
CA ARG A 652 37.42 -0.64 40.08
C ARG A 652 36.19 -1.44 40.50
N LEU A 653 35.41 -0.96 41.47
CA LEU A 653 34.20 -1.61 41.98
C LEU A 653 33.11 -1.73 40.90
N TYR A 654 32.80 -0.63 40.21
CA TYR A 654 31.74 -0.62 39.19
C TYR A 654 32.15 -1.33 37.91
N ARG A 655 33.42 -1.24 37.46
CA ARG A 655 33.95 -2.07 36.35
C ARG A 655 33.74 -3.57 36.61
N SER A 656 34.01 -4.03 37.84
CA SER A 656 33.83 -5.44 38.22
C SER A 656 32.36 -5.87 38.10
N LYS A 657 31.43 -5.08 38.65
CA LYS A 657 29.98 -5.35 38.57
C LYS A 657 29.46 -5.34 37.13
N ILE A 658 29.92 -4.41 36.29
CA ILE A 658 29.55 -4.35 34.88
C ILE A 658 30.03 -5.60 34.13
N LYS A 659 31.28 -6.02 34.34
CA LYS A 659 31.85 -7.22 33.70
C LYS A 659 31.09 -8.52 34.08
N GLU A 660 30.54 -8.58 35.29
CA GLU A 660 29.67 -9.69 35.71
C GLU A 660 28.36 -9.74 34.90
N LEU A 661 27.75 -8.59 34.61
CA LEU A 661 26.54 -8.51 33.78
C LEU A 661 26.83 -8.90 32.33
N GLU A 662 27.97 -8.47 31.77
CA GLU A 662 28.39 -8.85 30.41
C GLU A 662 28.55 -10.36 30.26
N ARG A 663 29.24 -11.01 31.21
CA ARG A 663 29.39 -12.48 31.22
C ARG A 663 28.03 -13.19 31.29
N LYS A 664 27.07 -12.68 32.07
CA LYS A 664 25.72 -13.26 32.15
C LYS A 664 24.96 -13.09 30.83
N ILE A 665 25.10 -11.95 30.16
CA ILE A 665 24.51 -11.73 28.83
C ILE A 665 25.07 -12.72 27.80
N GLU A 666 26.37 -13.00 27.82
CA GLU A 666 27.00 -13.99 26.92
C GLU A 666 26.44 -15.41 27.15
N GLN A 667 26.22 -15.81 28.40
CA GLN A 667 25.67 -17.12 28.74
C GLN A 667 24.22 -17.33 28.26
N LEU A 668 23.43 -16.26 28.12
CA LEU A 668 22.03 -16.32 27.66
C LEU A 668 21.85 -16.43 26.13
N ILE A 669 22.94 -16.33 25.35
CA ILE A 669 22.87 -16.33 23.89
C ILE A 669 22.52 -17.72 23.31
N ASP A 670 23.01 -18.80 23.95
CA ASP A 670 22.82 -20.19 23.50
C ASP A 670 21.80 -20.98 24.35
N GLU A 671 21.12 -20.33 25.29
CA GLU A 671 19.99 -20.89 26.04
C GLU A 671 18.73 -20.99 25.16
N SER A 672 17.91 -22.02 25.35
CA SER A 672 16.65 -22.22 24.61
C SER A 672 15.40 -21.97 25.48
N ASN A 673 15.54 -21.93 26.82
CA ASN A 673 14.45 -21.67 27.74
C ASN A 673 14.11 -20.17 27.83
N GLU A 674 13.17 -19.71 27.01
CA GLU A 674 12.67 -18.32 26.98
C GLU A 674 12.24 -17.79 28.36
N GLN A 675 11.62 -18.61 29.21
CA GLN A 675 11.18 -18.19 30.54
C GLN A 675 12.37 -17.94 31.48
N HIS A 676 13.42 -18.79 31.42
CA HIS A 676 14.66 -18.56 32.16
C HIS A 676 15.39 -17.31 31.67
N ILE A 677 15.52 -17.13 30.34
CA ILE A 677 16.19 -15.97 29.74
C ILE A 677 15.50 -14.68 30.17
N ASN A 678 14.17 -14.57 30.03
CA ASN A 678 13.43 -13.37 30.46
C ASN A 678 13.60 -13.07 31.96
N THR A 679 13.76 -14.09 32.80
CA THR A 679 13.99 -13.96 34.25
C THR A 679 15.38 -13.40 34.56
N GLU A 680 16.44 -13.90 33.91
CA GLU A 680 17.79 -13.40 34.10
C GLU A 680 18.00 -12.01 33.48
N ILE A 681 17.38 -11.73 32.32
CA ILE A 681 17.38 -10.38 31.72
C ILE A 681 16.78 -9.36 32.71
N ALA A 682 15.65 -9.64 33.34
CA ALA A 682 15.06 -8.73 34.33
C ALA A 682 15.97 -8.49 35.55
N LYS A 683 16.79 -9.48 35.97
CA LYS A 683 17.80 -9.30 37.02
C LYS A 683 18.97 -8.43 36.54
N ILE A 684 19.41 -8.59 35.29
CA ILE A 684 20.47 -7.79 34.67
C ILE A 684 20.05 -6.32 34.54
N GLU A 685 18.84 -6.06 34.02
CA GLU A 685 18.25 -4.73 33.89
C GLU A 685 18.15 -4.01 35.25
N ASN A 686 17.63 -4.69 36.27
CA ASN A 686 17.55 -4.17 37.65
C ASN A 686 18.93 -3.80 38.22
N ASN A 687 19.94 -4.66 38.03
CA ASN A 687 21.28 -4.40 38.53
C ASN A 687 21.95 -3.25 37.79
N LEU A 688 21.73 -3.12 36.47
CA LEU A 688 22.24 -2.00 35.67
C LEU A 688 21.60 -0.67 36.08
N ALA A 689 20.29 -0.64 36.30
CA ALA A 689 19.57 0.53 36.81
C ALA A 689 20.10 0.97 38.20
N ARG A 690 20.31 0.02 39.13
CA ARG A 690 20.94 0.27 40.43
C ARG A 690 22.36 0.83 40.32
N ILE A 691 23.17 0.33 39.38
CA ILE A 691 24.51 0.87 39.10
C ILE A 691 24.41 2.32 38.61
N ARG A 692 23.63 2.60 37.56
CA ARG A 692 23.49 3.96 36.99
C ARG A 692 22.96 4.96 38.01
N CYS A 693 21.98 4.59 38.85
CA CYS A 693 21.52 5.44 39.95
C CYS A 693 22.56 5.67 41.04
N SER A 694 23.37 4.64 41.39
CA SER A 694 24.46 4.82 42.37
C SER A 694 25.50 5.82 41.85
N LEU A 695 25.84 5.75 40.56
CA LEU A 695 26.78 6.66 39.90
C LEU A 695 26.22 8.09 39.84
N TYR A 696 24.93 8.26 39.55
CA TYR A 696 24.28 9.57 39.58
C TYR A 696 24.23 10.17 40.99
N ALA A 697 23.86 9.37 42.01
CA ALA A 697 23.73 9.83 43.39
C ALA A 697 25.07 10.22 44.03
N LYS A 698 26.18 9.56 43.64
CA LYS A 698 27.53 9.92 44.11
C LYS A 698 27.97 11.34 43.73
N LYS A 699 27.45 11.90 42.63
CA LYS A 699 27.63 13.33 42.28
C LYS A 699 27.15 14.28 43.40
N TYR A 700 26.19 13.82 44.22
CA TYR A 700 25.56 14.57 45.30
C TYR A 700 25.89 13.97 46.69
N ASN A 701 26.94 13.15 46.77
CA ASN A 701 27.44 12.49 47.99
C ASN A 701 26.39 11.66 48.79
N ASN A 702 25.33 11.19 48.13
CA ASN A 702 24.19 10.53 48.79
C ASN A 702 24.09 9.03 48.43
N LYS A 703 23.55 8.23 49.36
CA LYS A 703 23.00 6.90 49.06
C LYS A 703 21.58 7.08 48.48
N PRO A 704 21.28 6.60 47.26
CA PRO A 704 19.94 6.75 46.68
C PRO A 704 18.94 5.80 47.36
N LEU A 705 17.91 6.37 48.00
CA LEU A 705 16.74 5.61 48.48
C LEU A 705 15.72 5.38 47.35
N TYR A 706 15.79 6.19 46.29
CA TYR A 706 14.94 6.18 45.10
C TYR A 706 15.75 6.61 43.87
N GLY A 707 15.19 6.38 42.68
CA GLY A 707 15.70 6.89 41.41
C GLY A 707 14.73 7.89 40.77
N VAL A 708 15.30 8.78 39.95
CA VAL A 708 14.54 9.75 39.14
C VAL A 708 15.09 9.76 37.72
N GLY A 709 14.21 9.66 36.73
CA GLY A 709 14.53 9.66 35.31
C GLY A 709 13.58 10.52 34.49
N THR A 710 13.87 10.67 33.20
CA THR A 710 13.09 11.51 32.28
C THR A 710 12.89 10.83 30.91
N ALA A 711 11.70 11.00 30.32
CA ALA A 711 11.35 10.52 28.98
C ALA A 711 10.58 11.60 28.20
N ASN A 712 10.53 11.48 26.88
CA ASN A 712 9.64 12.29 26.04
C ASN A 712 8.17 11.80 26.14
N SER A 713 7.23 12.56 25.55
CA SER A 713 5.81 12.14 25.45
C SER A 713 5.57 10.93 24.54
N LEU A 714 6.53 10.62 23.66
CA LEU A 714 6.38 9.63 22.59
C LEU A 714 6.78 8.19 22.99
N ILE A 715 7.06 7.94 24.26
CA ILE A 715 7.40 6.60 24.80
C ILE A 715 6.36 6.20 25.85
N LYS A 716 5.65 5.08 25.64
CA LYS A 716 4.87 4.42 26.69
C LYS A 716 5.81 3.61 27.58
N ILE A 717 5.73 3.82 28.90
CA ILE A 717 6.64 3.23 29.89
C ILE A 717 5.92 2.07 30.58
N ASP A 718 6.50 0.87 30.61
CA ASP A 718 5.95 -0.26 31.38
C ASP A 718 6.43 -0.17 32.84
N ARG A 719 5.48 0.06 33.76
CA ARG A 719 5.68 0.10 35.23
C ARG A 719 6.31 -1.16 35.83
N ASN A 720 6.30 -2.28 35.11
CA ASN A 720 6.85 -3.57 35.53
C ASN A 720 8.31 -3.78 35.07
N THR A 721 8.83 -2.92 34.20
CA THR A 721 10.22 -2.98 33.73
C THR A 721 11.14 -2.10 34.56
N PRO A 722 12.44 -2.47 34.73
CA PRO A 722 13.41 -1.57 35.35
C PRO A 722 13.66 -0.35 34.46
N TRP A 723 13.79 0.84 35.05
CA TRP A 723 14.05 2.04 34.27
C TRP A 723 15.46 2.04 33.67
N LEU A 724 15.52 2.16 32.34
CA LEU A 724 16.78 2.19 31.58
C LEU A 724 16.99 3.48 30.76
N GLY A 725 16.04 4.41 30.71
CA GLY A 725 16.23 5.68 30.01
C GLY A 725 17.18 6.65 30.74
N ASN A 726 16.99 7.96 30.53
CA ASN A 726 17.81 8.99 31.17
C ASN A 726 17.60 9.00 32.70
N ILE A 727 18.69 9.20 33.47
CA ILE A 727 18.66 9.32 34.94
C ILE A 727 19.11 10.74 35.30
N GLY A 728 18.18 11.52 35.85
CA GLY A 728 18.31 12.98 35.94
C GLY A 728 18.62 13.63 34.59
N GLY A 729 19.46 14.66 34.60
CA GLY A 729 19.79 15.47 33.41
C GLY A 729 18.74 16.56 33.12
N PRO A 730 19.09 17.58 32.30
CA PRO A 730 18.17 18.68 32.01
C PRO A 730 17.04 18.25 31.07
N VAL A 731 15.81 18.62 31.40
CA VAL A 731 14.68 18.62 30.46
C VAL A 731 14.77 19.90 29.62
N ASN A 732 14.63 19.79 28.31
CA ASN A 732 14.59 20.92 27.39
C ASN A 732 13.31 20.82 26.57
N LEU A 733 12.50 21.88 26.55
CA LEU A 733 11.31 22.00 25.70
C LEU A 733 11.46 23.22 24.77
N ASP A 734 10.93 23.14 23.55
CA ASP A 734 10.90 24.25 22.59
C ASP A 734 9.48 24.39 22.04
N LEU A 735 8.83 25.50 22.34
CA LEU A 735 7.42 25.77 22.04
C LEU A 735 7.28 27.03 21.19
N ALA A 736 6.27 27.04 20.32
CA ALA A 736 5.61 28.26 19.88
C ALA A 736 4.84 28.92 21.04
N ARG A 737 4.23 30.10 20.79
CA ARG A 737 3.10 30.58 21.61
C ARG A 737 1.81 29.86 21.22
N ASN A 738 0.87 29.76 22.16
CA ASN A 738 -0.41 29.04 22.02
C ASN A 738 -0.20 27.52 21.73
N GLU A 739 0.77 26.92 22.39
CA GLU A 739 1.15 25.51 22.23
C GLU A 739 1.39 24.83 23.58
N ALA A 740 1.25 23.50 23.66
CA ALA A 740 1.60 22.75 24.86
C ALA A 740 2.58 21.60 24.58
N GLU A 741 3.71 21.57 25.30
CA GLU A 741 4.69 20.48 25.23
C GLU A 741 4.64 19.59 26.46
N SER A 742 4.89 18.28 26.28
CA SER A 742 4.74 17.27 27.33
C SER A 742 5.96 16.34 27.44
N PHE A 743 6.33 16.00 28.67
CA PHE A 743 7.36 15.02 28.98
C PHE A 743 6.99 14.19 30.20
N GLN A 744 7.75 13.13 30.47
CA GLN A 744 7.52 12.24 31.62
C GLN A 744 8.66 12.31 32.63
N LEU A 745 8.31 12.44 33.90
CA LEU A 745 9.20 12.23 35.04
C LEU A 745 8.98 10.82 35.58
N VAL A 746 10.04 10.02 35.70
CA VAL A 746 9.98 8.60 36.09
C VAL A 746 10.55 8.43 37.49
N LEU A 747 9.78 7.83 38.40
CA LEU A 747 10.13 7.62 39.80
C LEU A 747 10.10 6.14 40.15
N TRP A 748 11.08 5.66 40.92
CA TRP A 748 11.08 4.28 41.45
C TRP A 748 11.80 4.19 42.79
N SER A 749 11.32 3.31 43.68
CA SER A 749 11.87 3.11 45.03
C SER A 749 12.95 2.01 45.03
N PHE A 750 14.00 2.19 45.82
CA PHE A 750 14.94 1.11 46.17
C PHE A 750 14.61 0.47 47.54
N LEU A 751 13.57 0.96 48.23
CA LEU A 751 13.10 0.42 49.51
C LEU A 751 12.20 -0.81 49.30
N LYS A 752 11.97 -1.57 50.39
CA LYS A 752 10.99 -2.67 50.43
C LYS A 752 9.55 -2.19 50.64
N GLU A 753 9.38 -0.94 51.04
CA GLU A 753 8.11 -0.28 51.34
C GLU A 753 7.86 0.84 50.32
N SER A 754 6.61 1.29 50.19
CA SER A 754 6.29 2.39 49.28
C SER A 754 6.82 3.72 49.80
N LEU A 755 7.11 4.63 48.86
CA LEU A 755 7.66 5.95 49.16
C LEU A 755 6.78 7.02 48.51
N ASN A 756 6.40 8.04 49.29
CA ASN A 756 5.54 9.12 48.83
C ASN A 756 6.37 10.32 48.37
N PHE A 757 5.90 11.03 47.35
CA PHE A 757 6.58 12.18 46.75
C PHE A 757 5.66 13.38 46.60
N LYS A 758 6.21 14.57 46.87
CA LYS A 758 5.70 15.86 46.39
C LYS A 758 6.61 16.35 45.26
N ILE A 759 6.00 16.91 44.22
CA ILE A 759 6.69 17.46 43.06
C ILE A 759 6.34 18.94 42.95
N ASP A 760 7.36 19.79 42.85
CA ASP A 760 7.20 21.23 42.61
C ASP A 760 7.96 21.60 41.33
N VAL A 761 7.32 22.38 40.45
CA VAL A 761 7.96 22.86 39.22
C VAL A 761 7.98 24.39 39.24
N THR A 762 9.16 24.96 39.03
CA THR A 762 9.37 26.41 38.95
C THR A 762 9.95 26.75 37.58
N LEU A 763 9.58 27.90 37.01
CA LEU A 763 10.08 28.34 35.69
C LEU A 763 10.02 29.88 35.60
N HIS A 764 11.11 30.53 35.16
CA HIS A 764 11.21 31.99 35.04
C HIS A 764 11.93 32.42 33.75
N HIS A 765 11.56 33.56 33.18
CA HIS A 765 12.18 34.11 31.98
C HIS A 765 13.60 34.61 32.29
N THR A 766 14.61 34.18 31.52
CA THR A 766 16.03 34.36 31.89
C THR A 766 16.54 35.80 31.79
N LEU A 767 15.76 36.73 31.21
CA LEU A 767 16.15 38.14 31.07
C LEU A 767 15.31 39.08 31.95
N SER A 768 13.98 38.90 31.96
CA SER A 768 13.07 39.77 32.74
C SER A 768 12.73 39.24 34.13
N GLY A 769 13.18 38.02 34.49
CA GLY A 769 12.84 37.36 35.75
C GLY A 769 11.37 36.91 35.88
N GLN A 770 10.53 37.19 34.88
CA GLN A 770 9.09 36.92 34.92
C GLN A 770 8.81 35.42 35.14
N VAL A 771 8.08 35.11 36.21
CA VAL A 771 7.66 33.75 36.57
C VAL A 771 6.60 33.24 35.59
N TRP A 772 6.67 31.96 35.23
CA TRP A 772 5.64 31.26 34.45
C TRP A 772 4.42 30.98 35.34
N PRO A 773 3.16 31.19 34.91
CA PRO A 773 2.01 30.94 35.78
C PRO A 773 1.85 29.46 36.09
N ASP A 774 1.74 29.09 37.38
CA ASP A 774 1.64 27.68 37.81
C ASP A 774 0.46 26.94 37.16
N LYS A 775 -0.67 27.64 36.92
CA LYS A 775 -1.84 27.11 36.20
C LYS A 775 -1.55 26.58 34.78
N ASP A 776 -0.47 27.07 34.16
CA ASP A 776 -0.04 26.73 32.82
C ASP A 776 1.01 25.58 32.84
N ILE A 777 1.27 24.99 34.01
CA ILE A 777 2.09 23.78 34.20
C ILE A 777 1.21 22.71 34.86
N GLN A 778 1.01 21.58 34.19
CA GLN A 778 0.17 20.49 34.68
C GLN A 778 1.01 19.26 35.00
N ILE A 779 0.88 18.72 36.23
CA ILE A 779 1.56 17.50 36.70
C ILE A 779 0.48 16.47 37.00
N ARG A 780 0.56 15.28 36.39
CA ARG A 780 -0.42 14.20 36.56
C ARG A 780 0.25 12.83 36.59
N GLU A 781 -0.25 11.92 37.41
CA GLU A 781 0.21 10.54 37.45
C GLU A 781 -0.32 9.77 36.24
N VAL A 782 0.56 9.04 35.56
CA VAL A 782 0.19 8.10 34.50
C VAL A 782 -0.40 6.86 35.17
N GLY A 783 -1.72 6.72 35.08
CA GLY A 783 -2.44 5.50 35.43
C GLY A 783 -2.30 4.43 34.34
N TYR A 784 -2.59 3.19 34.72
CA TYR A 784 -2.40 2.02 33.87
C TYR A 784 -3.69 1.21 33.76
N VAL A 785 -3.97 0.68 32.57
CA VAL A 785 -5.19 -0.08 32.26
C VAL A 785 -4.85 -1.40 31.60
N LYS A 786 -5.62 -2.45 31.88
CA LYS A 786 -5.29 -3.81 31.43
C LYS A 786 -5.91 -4.10 30.06
N VAL A 787 -5.08 -4.37 29.06
CA VAL A 787 -5.51 -4.76 27.72
C VAL A 787 -5.78 -6.26 27.68
N LEU A 788 -7.07 -6.63 27.60
CA LEU A 788 -7.55 -8.02 27.72
C LEU A 788 -7.74 -8.74 26.39
N THR A 789 -7.79 -8.01 25.26
CA THR A 789 -7.93 -8.54 23.90
C THR A 789 -6.98 -7.84 22.96
N ARG A 790 -6.37 -8.59 22.02
CA ARG A 790 -5.47 -8.00 21.00
C ARG A 790 -6.26 -7.18 19.99
N ALA A 791 -5.68 -6.06 19.55
CA ALA A 791 -6.06 -5.40 18.30
C ALA A 791 -5.81 -6.33 17.08
N ALA A 792 -6.30 -5.96 15.88
CA ALA A 792 -6.13 -6.80 14.69
C ALA A 792 -4.66 -6.96 14.25
N SER A 793 -3.76 -6.08 14.70
CA SER A 793 -2.31 -6.27 14.62
C SER A 793 -1.83 -7.26 15.70
N PHE A 794 -1.51 -8.49 15.30
CA PHE A 794 -1.25 -9.66 16.16
C PHE A 794 -0.04 -9.58 17.14
N SER A 795 0.66 -8.46 17.25
CA SER A 795 2.02 -8.36 17.81
C SER A 795 2.15 -7.96 19.28
N LEU A 796 1.07 -7.59 19.97
CA LEU A 796 1.14 -6.98 21.31
C LEU A 796 0.69 -7.91 22.46
N LYS A 797 1.28 -7.69 23.64
CA LYS A 797 1.09 -8.48 24.86
C LYS A 797 -0.17 -8.03 25.59
N MET A 798 -0.97 -8.96 26.11
CA MET A 798 -2.06 -8.64 27.05
C MET A 798 -1.45 -8.28 28.42
N ASP A 799 -1.44 -6.99 28.77
CA ASP A 799 -0.74 -6.47 29.96
C ASP A 799 -1.33 -5.11 30.42
N GLU A 800 -0.72 -4.50 31.44
CA GLU A 800 -0.98 -3.13 31.89
C GLU A 800 -0.31 -2.09 30.97
N TYR A 801 -1.09 -1.25 30.30
CA TYR A 801 -0.59 -0.15 29.45
C TYR A 801 -0.86 1.22 30.09
N PRO A 802 0.08 2.17 30.02
CA PRO A 802 -0.12 3.54 30.48
C PRO A 802 -1.06 4.31 29.52
N ASP A 803 -2.11 4.95 30.07
CA ASP A 803 -2.95 5.88 29.28
C ASP A 803 -3.65 6.99 30.09
N PRO A 804 -4.46 6.73 31.16
CA PRO A 804 -5.15 7.80 31.87
C PRO A 804 -4.22 8.73 32.66
N LEU A 805 -4.47 10.04 32.62
CA LEU A 805 -3.68 11.08 33.28
C LEU A 805 -4.37 11.59 34.55
N LEU A 806 -4.04 10.98 35.69
CA LEU A 806 -4.68 11.17 36.99
C LEU A 806 -4.10 12.37 37.75
N SER A 807 -4.95 13.31 38.17
CA SER A 807 -4.54 14.43 39.04
C SER A 807 -4.43 13.99 40.50
N LYS A 808 -3.27 14.22 41.14
CA LYS A 808 -3.03 13.95 42.57
C LYS A 808 -2.15 15.04 43.21
N GLU A 809 -2.26 15.21 44.52
CA GLU A 809 -1.40 16.11 45.31
C GLU A 809 -0.11 15.45 45.79
N LYS A 810 -0.12 14.12 45.92
CA LYS A 810 1.00 13.27 46.36
C LYS A 810 1.06 12.02 45.49
N TYR A 811 2.27 11.57 45.22
CA TYR A 811 2.53 10.47 44.30
C TYR A 811 3.17 9.31 45.06
N GLU A 812 2.51 8.15 45.06
CA GLU A 812 3.04 6.95 45.69
C GLU A 812 3.90 6.15 44.69
N VAL A 813 5.04 5.66 45.16
CA VAL A 813 5.94 4.78 44.41
C VAL A 813 6.02 3.45 45.12
N LEU A 814 5.39 2.43 44.51
CA LEU A 814 5.36 1.06 45.05
C LEU A 814 6.72 0.35 44.85
N PRO A 815 7.09 -0.59 45.74
CA PRO A 815 8.31 -1.39 45.59
C PRO A 815 8.37 -2.13 44.25
N ASN A 816 9.51 -2.03 43.55
CA ASN A 816 9.76 -2.67 42.25
C ASN A 816 8.75 -2.29 41.13
N LYS A 817 8.09 -1.13 41.25
CA LYS A 817 7.28 -0.53 40.16
C LYS A 817 7.87 0.84 39.78
N LEU A 818 7.67 1.25 38.53
CA LEU A 818 7.84 2.64 38.13
C LEU A 818 6.52 3.39 38.31
N THR A 819 6.56 4.58 38.91
CA THR A 819 5.48 5.58 38.83
C THR A 819 5.94 6.64 37.85
N CYS A 820 5.14 6.93 36.82
CA CYS A 820 5.45 7.91 35.80
C CYS A 820 4.51 9.11 35.95
N LEU A 821 5.05 10.32 35.89
CA LEU A 821 4.28 11.56 35.99
C LEU A 821 4.39 12.32 34.67
N TRP A 822 3.25 12.55 34.03
CA TRP A 822 3.13 13.37 32.83
C TRP A 822 3.15 14.85 33.24
N ILE A 823 4.12 15.59 32.70
CA ILE A 823 4.29 17.02 32.95
C ILE A 823 4.10 17.77 31.63
N THR A 824 3.07 18.61 31.57
CA THR A 824 2.75 19.44 30.41
C THR A 824 2.99 20.91 30.74
N VAL A 825 3.72 21.63 29.87
CA VAL A 825 3.92 23.08 29.94
C VAL A 825 3.15 23.72 28.80
N LYS A 826 2.19 24.60 29.12
CA LYS A 826 1.33 25.31 28.15
C LYS A 826 1.79 26.75 27.96
N SER A 827 2.03 27.18 26.73
CA SER A 827 2.29 28.59 26.38
C SER A 827 0.98 29.29 25.96
N GLN A 828 0.82 30.53 26.38
CA GLN A 828 -0.31 31.38 26.01
C GLN A 828 0.04 32.22 24.77
N TRP A 829 -0.98 32.72 24.04
CA TRP A 829 -0.76 33.56 22.85
C TRP A 829 0.11 34.80 23.11
N ASN A 830 0.09 35.31 24.35
CA ASN A 830 0.85 36.46 24.82
C ASN A 830 2.10 36.10 25.68
N THR A 831 2.47 34.83 25.83
CA THR A 831 3.68 34.43 26.59
C THR A 831 4.92 35.09 25.95
N PRO A 832 5.77 35.81 26.72
CA PRO A 832 6.96 36.44 26.20
C PRO A 832 7.88 35.46 25.43
N PRO A 833 8.48 35.88 24.30
CA PRO A 833 9.43 35.04 23.58
C PRO A 833 10.78 35.07 24.28
N GLY A 834 11.49 33.94 24.30
CA GLY A 834 12.83 33.89 24.86
C GLY A 834 13.21 32.53 25.43
N LYS A 835 14.13 32.55 26.39
CA LYS A 835 14.52 31.39 27.17
C LYS A 835 13.98 31.53 28.58
N TYR A 836 13.48 30.44 29.10
CA TYR A 836 13.05 30.27 30.47
C TYR A 836 13.88 29.17 31.13
N ARG A 837 14.18 29.35 32.40
CA ARG A 837 14.95 28.41 33.22
C ARG A 837 14.21 28.11 34.50
N GLY A 838 14.29 26.87 34.95
CA GLY A 838 13.40 26.34 35.97
C GLY A 838 13.96 25.11 36.66
N THR A 839 13.29 24.68 37.73
CA THR A 839 13.68 23.48 38.48
C THR A 839 12.45 22.63 38.78
N ILE A 840 12.53 21.35 38.43
CA ILE A 840 11.65 20.29 38.93
C ILE A 840 12.28 19.80 40.23
N THR A 841 11.60 19.99 41.35
CA THR A 841 12.02 19.53 42.68
C THR A 841 11.21 18.30 43.05
N VAL A 842 11.92 17.22 43.36
CA VAL A 842 11.36 15.91 43.71
C VAL A 842 11.64 15.64 45.17
N THR A 843 10.61 15.80 46.01
CA THR A 843 10.73 15.74 47.47
C THR A 843 10.12 14.44 47.99
N PRO A 844 10.93 13.46 48.42
CA PRO A 844 10.42 12.23 49.04
C PRO A 844 9.90 12.50 50.46
N SER A 845 9.07 11.60 50.98
CA SER A 845 8.66 11.62 52.39
C SER A 845 9.78 11.23 53.36
N ILE A 846 10.85 10.58 52.88
CA ILE A 846 12.05 10.23 53.64
C ILE A 846 13.29 10.39 52.73
N GLY A 847 14.31 11.11 53.22
CA GLY A 847 15.57 11.33 52.51
C GLY A 847 15.68 12.71 51.83
N PRO A 848 16.78 12.97 51.10
CA PRO A 848 17.03 14.26 50.45
C PRO A 848 16.17 14.46 49.19
N GLU A 849 15.84 15.72 48.91
CA GLU A 849 15.27 16.16 47.63
C GLU A 849 16.21 15.90 46.44
N THR A 850 15.63 15.67 45.25
CA THR A 850 16.36 15.65 43.97
C THR A 850 15.88 16.79 43.10
N LYS A 851 16.81 17.60 42.58
CA LYS A 851 16.52 18.73 41.69
C LYS A 851 16.97 18.45 40.26
N ILE A 852 16.07 18.67 39.30
CA ILE A 852 16.26 18.50 37.87
C ILE A 852 16.07 19.86 37.18
N LEU A 853 17.00 20.22 36.29
CA LEU A 853 16.94 21.46 35.53
C LEU A 853 15.86 21.36 34.44
N LEU A 854 14.98 22.35 34.36
CA LEU A 854 14.03 22.54 33.27
C LEU A 854 14.43 23.78 32.48
N ASN A 855 14.66 23.63 31.18
CA ASN A 855 14.86 24.73 30.25
C ASN A 855 13.67 24.74 29.27
N VAL A 856 13.10 25.91 29.01
CA VAL A 856 12.01 26.07 28.04
C VAL A 856 12.33 27.22 27.11
N ARG A 857 12.22 27.01 25.79
CA ARG A 857 12.27 28.08 24.79
C ARG A 857 10.86 28.39 24.32
N VAL A 858 10.54 29.68 24.25
CA VAL A 858 9.31 30.18 23.60
C VAL A 858 9.74 30.96 22.37
N ARG A 859 9.32 30.51 21.18
CA ARG A 859 9.61 31.16 19.90
C ARG A 859 8.84 32.48 19.77
N ASP A 860 9.39 33.44 19.02
CA ASP A 860 8.66 34.68 18.67
C ASP A 860 7.66 34.45 17.51
N TRP A 861 6.86 33.41 17.59
CA TRP A 861 5.69 33.18 16.72
C TRP A 861 4.69 32.28 17.45
N ALA A 862 3.44 32.26 16.97
CA ALA A 862 2.33 31.55 17.60
C ALA A 862 1.71 30.56 16.62
N ILE A 863 1.28 29.40 17.12
CA ILE A 863 0.36 28.52 16.39
C ILE A 863 -1.01 29.20 16.35
N PRO A 864 -1.66 29.35 15.17
CA PRO A 864 -2.97 29.99 15.04
C PRO A 864 -4.03 29.44 15.99
N LEU A 865 -4.91 30.32 16.51
CA LEU A 865 -6.07 29.89 17.30
C LEU A 865 -7.17 29.26 16.42
N LYS A 866 -7.38 29.78 15.20
CA LYS A 866 -8.19 29.09 14.19
C LYS A 866 -7.30 28.06 13.48
N LYS A 867 -7.57 26.78 13.73
CA LYS A 867 -6.94 25.64 13.05
C LYS A 867 -7.24 25.65 11.55
N SER A 868 -6.34 25.09 10.77
CA SER A 868 -6.48 24.79 9.34
C SER A 868 -6.93 23.36 9.08
N ILE A 869 -6.73 22.43 10.02
CA ILE A 869 -7.33 21.09 9.99
C ILE A 869 -8.63 21.00 10.80
N ALA A 870 -9.65 20.36 10.21
CA ALA A 870 -10.88 19.99 10.91
C ALA A 870 -10.66 18.79 11.82
N THR A 871 -11.16 18.84 13.06
CA THR A 871 -10.95 17.78 14.06
C THR A 871 -12.26 17.32 14.72
N PRO A 872 -13.32 16.99 13.95
CA PRO A 872 -14.61 16.57 14.50
C PRO A 872 -14.48 15.27 15.28
N PHE A 873 -14.45 15.38 16.60
CA PHE A 873 -14.34 14.26 17.54
C PHE A 873 -15.64 14.15 18.34
N GLY A 874 -16.27 12.97 18.32
CA GLY A 874 -17.66 12.80 18.75
C GLY A 874 -17.83 12.60 20.25
N ILE A 875 -18.92 13.09 20.83
CA ILE A 875 -19.31 12.75 22.23
C ILE A 875 -20.43 11.68 22.21
N ASN A 876 -20.43 10.79 23.21
CA ASN A 876 -21.60 10.00 23.62
C ASN A 876 -22.16 10.58 24.93
N PRO A 877 -23.17 11.47 24.89
CA PRO A 877 -23.73 12.03 26.11
C PRO A 877 -24.45 11.01 27.02
N GLY A 878 -24.89 9.86 26.49
CA GLY A 878 -25.57 8.81 27.25
C GLY A 878 -24.60 8.03 28.13
N MET A 879 -23.30 8.03 27.81
CA MET A 879 -22.26 7.55 28.72
C MET A 879 -22.02 8.56 29.87
N ILE A 880 -22.31 9.86 29.69
CA ILE A 880 -22.31 10.82 30.80
C ILE A 880 -23.47 10.52 31.75
N GLU A 881 -24.69 10.37 31.21
CA GLU A 881 -25.88 10.01 32.00
C GLU A 881 -25.66 8.70 32.79
N LYS A 882 -25.16 7.66 32.12
CA LYS A 882 -24.93 6.33 32.70
C LYS A 882 -23.86 6.32 33.80
N TYR A 883 -22.68 6.91 33.57
CA TYR A 883 -21.57 6.78 34.52
C TYR A 883 -21.66 7.73 35.71
N TYR A 884 -22.21 8.94 35.51
CA TYR A 884 -22.35 9.91 36.60
C TYR A 884 -23.73 9.86 37.27
N ASN A 885 -24.59 8.91 36.89
CA ASN A 885 -25.98 8.76 37.35
C ASN A 885 -26.73 10.11 37.29
N THR A 886 -26.91 10.62 36.08
CA THR A 886 -27.43 11.96 35.81
C THR A 886 -28.28 11.99 34.53
N LYS A 887 -28.87 13.14 34.19
CA LYS A 887 -29.74 13.32 33.01
C LYS A 887 -29.45 14.64 32.31
N GLN A 888 -29.63 14.64 30.99
CA GLN A 888 -29.66 15.85 30.15
C GLN A 888 -30.51 16.96 30.78
N GLY A 889 -30.07 18.22 30.63
CA GLY A 889 -30.70 19.40 31.21
C GLY A 889 -30.35 19.67 32.69
N THR A 890 -29.91 18.68 33.47
CA THR A 890 -29.52 18.92 34.87
C THR A 890 -28.20 19.68 34.99
N GLU A 891 -28.04 20.50 36.03
CA GLU A 891 -26.80 21.24 36.31
C GLU A 891 -25.57 20.32 36.34
N LYS A 892 -25.69 19.16 37.00
CA LYS A 892 -24.63 18.15 37.09
C LYS A 892 -24.18 17.67 35.72
N TYR A 893 -25.11 17.24 34.87
CA TYR A 893 -24.83 16.82 33.50
C TYR A 893 -24.20 17.96 32.68
N ASN A 894 -24.78 19.17 32.76
CA ASN A 894 -24.30 20.34 32.03
C ASN A 894 -22.87 20.71 32.45
N LYS A 895 -22.54 20.61 33.74
CA LYS A 895 -21.18 20.79 34.28
C LYS A 895 -20.19 19.77 33.71
N ILE A 896 -20.52 18.47 33.73
CA ILE A 896 -19.64 17.41 33.18
C ILE A 896 -19.42 17.60 31.68
N LEU A 897 -20.49 17.89 30.92
CA LEU A 897 -20.42 18.13 29.49
C LEU A 897 -19.57 19.37 29.17
N ASN A 898 -19.75 20.48 29.89
CA ASN A 898 -18.91 21.66 29.74
C ASN A 898 -17.43 21.37 30.10
N ASN A 899 -17.15 20.58 31.13
CA ASN A 899 -15.78 20.18 31.49
C ASN A 899 -15.11 19.38 30.37
N LEU A 900 -15.83 18.40 29.79
CA LEU A 900 -15.37 17.62 28.64
C LEU A 900 -15.10 18.50 27.41
N ILE A 901 -16.05 19.36 27.03
CA ILE A 901 -15.90 20.27 25.88
C ILE A 901 -14.74 21.26 26.10
N ASN A 902 -14.58 21.80 27.32
CA ASN A 902 -13.47 22.71 27.64
C ASN A 902 -12.10 22.02 27.44
N SER A 903 -11.95 20.79 27.93
CA SER A 903 -10.72 20.00 27.69
C SER A 903 -10.54 19.66 26.20
N MET A 904 -11.60 19.36 25.46
CA MET A 904 -11.52 19.11 24.01
C MET A 904 -10.98 20.34 23.28
N MET A 905 -11.48 21.55 23.61
CA MET A 905 -10.97 22.80 23.03
C MET A 905 -9.51 23.06 23.43
N GLU A 906 -9.12 22.83 24.69
CA GLU A 906 -7.72 22.95 25.14
C GLU A 906 -6.77 21.98 24.42
N ASN A 907 -7.24 20.77 24.12
CA ASN A 907 -6.50 19.76 23.35
C ASN A 907 -6.78 19.85 21.83
N LYS A 908 -7.20 21.03 21.35
CA LYS A 908 -7.33 21.41 19.94
C LYS A 908 -8.32 20.56 19.12
N LEU A 909 -9.25 19.84 19.75
CA LEU A 909 -10.31 19.08 19.07
C LEU A 909 -11.50 19.99 18.70
N ASP A 910 -12.31 19.57 17.72
CA ASP A 910 -13.63 20.15 17.45
C ASP A 910 -14.71 19.21 17.97
N TRP A 911 -15.62 19.73 18.80
CA TRP A 911 -16.77 18.97 19.25
C TRP A 911 -17.81 18.85 18.11
N PHE A 912 -18.21 17.62 17.78
CA PHE A 912 -19.44 17.37 17.02
C PHE A 912 -20.33 16.33 17.72
N LEU A 913 -21.61 16.32 17.34
CA LEU A 913 -22.56 15.29 17.72
C LEU A 913 -22.60 14.21 16.63
N PHE A 914 -22.30 12.97 17.01
CA PHE A 914 -22.38 11.82 16.09
C PHE A 914 -23.86 11.48 15.81
N PRO A 915 -24.30 11.30 14.55
CA PRO A 915 -25.73 11.26 14.20
C PRO A 915 -26.45 9.95 14.54
N ALA A 916 -25.75 8.90 15.00
CA ALA A 916 -26.37 7.62 15.32
C ALA A 916 -27.15 7.64 16.65
N GLY A 917 -28.47 7.78 16.53
CA GLY A 917 -29.47 7.21 17.45
C GLY A 917 -29.49 7.75 18.88
N HIS A 918 -30.47 8.62 19.16
CA HIS A 918 -30.74 9.25 20.46
C HIS A 918 -29.66 10.25 20.91
N MET A 919 -30.00 11.55 20.99
CA MET A 919 -29.75 12.47 22.12
C MET A 919 -30.15 13.91 21.75
N GLN A 920 -30.25 14.79 22.75
CA GLN A 920 -31.05 16.01 22.67
C GLN A 920 -30.26 17.33 22.78
N GLU A 921 -30.86 18.38 22.20
CA GLU A 921 -30.87 19.79 22.63
C GLU A 921 -29.56 20.59 22.74
N THR A 922 -28.36 19.99 22.64
CA THR A 922 -27.14 20.69 23.08
C THR A 922 -26.50 21.69 22.09
N ILE A 923 -26.62 21.54 20.76
CA ILE A 923 -26.16 22.54 19.76
C ILE A 923 -27.03 22.63 18.49
N TYR A 924 -28.33 22.33 18.56
CA TYR A 924 -29.24 22.62 17.45
C TYR A 924 -30.17 23.77 17.84
N PRO A 925 -30.50 24.69 16.91
CA PRO A 925 -31.49 25.73 17.19
C PRO A 925 -32.85 25.06 17.43
N LYS A 926 -33.66 25.68 18.29
CA LYS A 926 -34.97 25.14 18.69
C LYS A 926 -35.97 25.38 17.56
N VAL A 927 -36.55 24.31 17.02
CA VAL A 927 -37.49 24.37 15.90
C VAL A 927 -38.93 24.24 16.41
N VAL A 928 -39.79 25.17 16.03
CA VAL A 928 -41.20 25.22 16.43
C VAL A 928 -42.10 25.17 15.20
N TRP A 929 -43.12 24.32 15.22
CA TRP A 929 -44.17 24.25 14.19
C TRP A 929 -45.36 25.13 14.58
N THR A 930 -45.67 26.11 13.73
CA THR A 930 -46.75 27.09 13.95
C THR A 930 -48.14 26.57 13.54
N GLY A 931 -48.19 25.47 12.80
CA GLY A 931 -49.37 25.01 12.07
C GLY A 931 -49.25 25.17 10.55
N SER A 932 -48.48 26.17 10.10
CA SER A 932 -48.20 26.46 8.68
C SER A 932 -46.72 26.38 8.31
N GLU A 933 -45.81 26.71 9.22
CA GLU A 933 -44.38 26.84 8.94
C GLU A 933 -43.47 26.49 10.14
N LEU A 934 -42.16 26.55 9.90
CA LEU A 934 -41.11 26.26 10.87
C LEU A 934 -40.43 27.55 11.35
N GLU A 935 -40.80 27.99 12.55
CA GLU A 935 -40.03 28.98 13.31
C GLU A 935 -38.75 28.32 13.86
N VAL A 936 -37.65 29.06 13.90
CA VAL A 936 -36.35 28.57 14.36
C VAL A 936 -35.70 29.59 15.28
N ASP A 937 -35.55 29.24 16.55
CA ASP A 937 -34.88 30.05 17.56
C ASP A 937 -33.40 29.67 17.65
N TYR A 938 -32.55 30.65 17.32
CA TYR A 938 -31.09 30.52 17.28
C TYR A 938 -30.39 31.04 18.54
N THR A 939 -31.12 31.49 19.58
CA THR A 939 -30.52 32.26 20.69
C THR A 939 -29.46 31.47 21.46
N GLU A 940 -29.82 30.31 22.02
CA GLU A 940 -28.89 29.43 22.75
C GLU A 940 -27.82 28.81 21.82
N PHE A 941 -28.16 28.65 20.53
CA PHE A 941 -27.26 28.13 19.50
C PHE A 941 -26.12 29.11 19.18
N ASP A 942 -26.45 30.39 18.99
CA ASP A 942 -25.49 31.45 18.71
C ASP A 942 -24.56 31.69 19.92
N GLU A 943 -25.10 31.81 21.13
CA GLU A 943 -24.32 32.00 22.36
C GLU A 943 -23.28 30.88 22.57
N LYS A 944 -23.70 29.63 22.37
CA LYS A 944 -22.80 28.46 22.48
C LYS A 944 -21.73 28.47 21.39
N LEU A 945 -22.09 28.74 20.14
CA LEU A 945 -21.13 28.73 19.04
C LEU A 945 -20.13 29.89 19.14
N GLU A 946 -20.54 31.10 19.52
CA GLU A 946 -19.62 32.23 19.76
C GLU A 946 -18.59 31.92 20.86
N LYS A 947 -19.06 31.29 21.95
CA LYS A 947 -18.20 30.81 23.04
C LYS A 947 -17.22 29.72 22.61
N LEU A 948 -17.54 28.91 21.60
CA LEU A 948 -16.65 27.87 21.07
C LEU A 948 -15.71 28.40 19.97
N PHE A 949 -16.17 29.30 19.09
CA PHE A 949 -15.33 29.97 18.11
C PHE A 949 -14.26 30.85 18.77
N SER A 950 -14.58 31.55 19.87
CA SER A 950 -13.58 32.26 20.68
C SER A 950 -12.54 31.34 21.35
N LYS A 951 -12.80 30.03 21.41
CA LYS A 951 -11.86 28.98 21.85
C LYS A 951 -11.18 28.21 20.71
N GLY A 952 -11.37 28.62 19.44
CA GLY A 952 -10.70 28.01 18.30
C GLY A 952 -11.45 26.85 17.62
N LEU A 953 -12.77 26.72 17.81
CA LEU A 953 -13.59 25.76 17.06
C LEU A 953 -13.46 26.04 15.55
N SER A 954 -13.09 25.02 14.77
CA SER A 954 -12.84 25.14 13.34
C SER A 954 -14.07 24.76 12.50
N VAL A 955 -14.80 23.72 12.91
CA VAL A 955 -15.98 23.16 12.23
C VAL A 955 -17.05 22.66 13.19
N PHE A 956 -18.29 22.54 12.72
CA PHE A 956 -19.41 21.92 13.44
C PHE A 956 -20.43 21.28 12.46
N SER A 957 -21.13 20.24 12.91
CA SER A 957 -22.20 19.60 12.12
C SER A 957 -23.53 20.36 12.28
N VAL A 958 -24.30 20.49 11.20
CA VAL A 958 -25.62 21.14 11.18
C VAL A 958 -26.80 20.18 10.91
N GLY A 959 -26.54 18.88 10.75
CA GLY A 959 -27.57 17.91 10.39
C GLY A 959 -27.31 16.50 10.93
N LEU A 960 -28.37 15.68 10.86
CA LEU A 960 -28.37 14.26 11.20
C LEU A 960 -28.55 13.43 9.92
N SER A 961 -28.04 12.20 9.90
CA SER A 961 -28.00 11.37 8.70
C SER A 961 -29.38 11.13 8.05
N PHE A 962 -29.39 10.95 6.73
CA PHE A 962 -30.54 10.54 5.91
C PHE A 962 -31.80 11.41 6.07
N GLY A 963 -31.63 12.74 6.07
CA GLY A 963 -32.75 13.69 6.15
C GLY A 963 -33.33 13.87 7.55
N CYS A 964 -32.63 13.40 8.60
CA CYS A 964 -33.03 13.67 9.97
C CYS A 964 -32.71 15.13 10.34
N PHE A 965 -33.64 15.77 11.04
CA PHE A 965 -33.56 17.17 11.51
C PHE A 965 -33.79 17.24 13.04
N PRO A 966 -33.53 18.39 13.69
CA PRO A 966 -33.77 18.56 15.12
C PRO A 966 -35.23 18.32 15.51
N LYS A 967 -35.48 18.11 16.81
CA LYS A 967 -36.85 17.99 17.33
C LYS A 967 -37.68 19.22 16.99
N ILE A 968 -38.83 18.98 16.38
CA ILE A 968 -39.85 20.00 16.13
C ILE A 968 -40.84 19.96 17.29
N TYR A 969 -40.96 21.07 18.02
CA TYR A 969 -41.92 21.26 19.10
C TYR A 969 -43.17 21.98 18.55
N ARG A 970 -44.32 21.80 19.19
CA ARG A 970 -45.47 22.70 18.99
C ARG A 970 -45.26 24.03 19.73
N GLN A 971 -46.03 25.07 19.38
CA GLN A 971 -45.99 26.39 20.04
C GLN A 971 -46.27 26.33 21.55
N ASP A 972 -47.06 25.35 22.02
CA ASP A 972 -47.32 25.10 23.45
C ASP A 972 -46.16 24.38 24.18
N GLY A 973 -45.15 23.93 23.43
CA GLY A 973 -44.01 23.15 23.92
C GLY A 973 -44.32 21.69 24.28
N THR A 974 -45.56 21.21 24.16
CA THR A 974 -45.98 19.94 24.79
C THR A 974 -45.68 18.69 23.96
N ILE A 975 -45.62 18.81 22.62
CA ILE A 975 -45.55 17.66 21.70
C ILE A 975 -44.37 17.79 20.72
N GLU A 976 -43.56 16.74 20.66
CA GLU A 976 -42.51 16.50 19.67
C GLU A 976 -43.11 15.87 18.39
N ILE A 977 -43.01 16.53 17.24
CA ILE A 977 -43.47 15.98 15.96
C ILE A 977 -42.38 15.08 15.37
N LYS A 978 -42.59 13.77 15.44
CA LYS A 978 -41.63 12.74 14.99
C LYS A 978 -41.87 12.33 13.53
N TYR A 979 -41.07 12.88 12.63
CA TYR A 979 -41.02 12.42 11.23
C TYR A 979 -40.10 11.20 11.09
N SER A 980 -40.50 10.24 10.25
CA SER A 980 -39.79 8.97 10.09
C SER A 980 -38.91 8.97 8.84
N HIS A 981 -37.59 8.91 9.04
CA HIS A 981 -36.57 8.75 7.98
C HIS A 981 -36.76 7.51 7.09
N LYS A 982 -37.68 6.59 7.45
CA LYS A 982 -38.00 5.39 6.67
C LYS A 982 -39.01 5.64 5.54
N GLN A 983 -39.50 6.87 5.37
CA GLN A 983 -40.45 7.22 4.31
C GLN A 983 -39.92 8.37 3.45
N PHE A 984 -39.66 8.07 2.18
CA PHE A 984 -39.46 9.06 1.12
C PHE A 984 -40.81 9.69 0.77
N ASN A 985 -41.26 10.65 1.59
CA ASN A 985 -42.45 11.44 1.31
C ASN A 985 -42.10 12.93 1.19
N GLU A 986 -42.74 13.61 0.24
CA GLU A 986 -42.43 15.01 -0.10
C GLU A 986 -42.68 15.96 1.08
N THR A 987 -43.62 15.66 1.97
CA THR A 987 -43.82 16.41 3.22
C THR A 987 -42.54 16.48 4.06
N SER A 988 -41.84 15.35 4.21
CA SER A 988 -40.58 15.29 4.96
C SER A 988 -39.44 15.98 4.20
N LYS A 989 -39.40 15.88 2.85
CA LYS A 989 -38.45 16.63 2.02
C LYS A 989 -38.63 18.14 2.19
N VAL A 990 -39.85 18.65 2.03
CA VAL A 990 -40.17 20.10 2.10
C VAL A 990 -39.86 20.68 3.48
N LEU A 991 -40.20 19.96 4.57
CA LEU A 991 -39.87 20.41 5.93
C LEU A 991 -38.36 20.45 6.18
N PHE A 992 -37.63 19.42 5.76
CA PHE A 992 -36.16 19.41 5.84
C PHE A 992 -35.53 20.55 5.01
N GLN A 993 -36.03 20.78 3.80
CA GLN A 993 -35.60 21.88 2.94
C GLN A 993 -35.87 23.26 3.54
N ASN A 994 -37.02 23.46 4.19
CA ASN A 994 -37.33 24.71 4.88
C ASN A 994 -36.38 24.95 6.07
N TYR A 995 -36.13 23.93 6.90
CA TYR A 995 -35.15 24.00 7.98
C TYR A 995 -33.73 24.31 7.46
N VAL A 996 -33.24 23.56 6.48
CA VAL A 996 -31.91 23.74 5.89
C VAL A 996 -31.76 25.11 5.23
N ARG A 997 -32.79 25.62 4.54
CA ARG A 997 -32.80 26.96 3.95
C ARG A 997 -32.66 28.04 5.02
N ASN A 998 -33.51 27.99 6.06
CA ASN A 998 -33.53 28.99 7.13
C ASN A 998 -32.19 28.99 7.91
N LEU A 999 -31.69 27.82 8.30
CA LEU A 999 -30.40 27.69 8.99
C LEU A 999 -29.25 28.19 8.11
N THR A 1000 -29.19 27.81 6.83
CA THR A 1000 -28.10 28.25 5.94
C THR A 1000 -28.13 29.76 5.73
N GLN A 1001 -29.32 30.39 5.63
CA GLN A 1001 -29.44 31.85 5.58
C GLN A 1001 -28.91 32.53 6.86
N HIS A 1002 -29.25 32.01 8.05
CA HIS A 1002 -28.71 32.51 9.32
C HIS A 1002 -27.19 32.36 9.40
N LEU A 1003 -26.65 31.19 9.01
CA LEU A 1003 -25.20 30.94 9.00
C LEU A 1003 -24.43 31.80 8.00
N ARG A 1004 -25.04 32.20 6.88
CA ARG A 1004 -24.47 33.25 6.00
C ARG A 1004 -24.45 34.61 6.71
N LYS A 1005 -25.57 35.03 7.33
CA LYS A 1005 -25.68 36.30 8.07
C LYS A 1005 -24.67 36.42 9.22
N LYS A 1006 -24.37 35.31 9.91
CA LYS A 1006 -23.37 35.25 11.00
C LYS A 1006 -21.92 35.09 10.52
N GLY A 1007 -21.68 34.77 9.24
CA GLY A 1007 -20.35 34.50 8.70
C GLY A 1007 -19.76 33.15 9.16
N TRP A 1008 -20.62 32.14 9.35
CA TRP A 1008 -20.26 30.83 9.93
C TRP A 1008 -20.41 29.66 8.94
N LEU A 1009 -20.97 29.88 7.75
CA LEU A 1009 -21.20 28.81 6.76
C LEU A 1009 -19.92 28.08 6.32
N ASP A 1010 -18.75 28.76 6.31
CA ASP A 1010 -17.44 28.14 6.01
C ASP A 1010 -17.00 27.07 7.04
N LYS A 1011 -17.65 27.05 8.21
CA LYS A 1011 -17.37 26.18 9.37
C LYS A 1011 -18.44 25.08 9.53
N ALA A 1012 -19.59 25.22 8.86
CA ALA A 1012 -20.67 24.24 8.92
C ALA A 1012 -20.45 23.09 7.94
N PHE A 1013 -20.94 21.89 8.29
CA PHE A 1013 -21.09 20.78 7.35
C PHE A 1013 -22.31 19.92 7.70
N LEU A 1014 -22.90 19.27 6.70
CA LEU A 1014 -24.02 18.35 6.86
C LEU A 1014 -23.53 16.90 6.73
N TYR A 1015 -23.51 16.16 7.84
CA TYR A 1015 -23.18 14.72 7.85
C TYR A 1015 -24.38 13.93 7.26
N ILE A 1016 -24.27 13.46 6.02
CA ILE A 1016 -25.43 12.91 5.29
C ILE A 1016 -25.68 11.43 5.54
N ALA A 1017 -24.63 10.63 5.70
CA ALA A 1017 -24.73 9.18 5.85
C ALA A 1017 -23.49 8.63 6.56
N ASP A 1018 -23.67 7.59 7.36
CA ASP A 1018 -22.60 6.88 8.06
C ASP A 1018 -22.37 5.51 7.42
N GLU A 1019 -21.11 5.21 7.08
CA GLU A 1019 -20.62 3.98 6.40
C GLU A 1019 -21.64 3.33 5.43
N PRO A 1020 -22.21 4.08 4.46
CA PRO A 1020 -23.33 3.61 3.67
C PRO A 1020 -22.92 2.57 2.64
N ARG A 1021 -23.76 1.56 2.47
CA ARG A 1021 -23.66 0.54 1.42
C ARG A 1021 -24.26 1.04 0.10
N SER A 1022 -23.97 0.32 -0.98
CA SER A 1022 -24.51 0.59 -2.32
C SER A 1022 -26.04 0.70 -2.38
N GLU A 1023 -26.75 -0.08 -1.55
CA GLU A 1023 -28.22 -0.01 -1.39
C GLU A 1023 -28.72 1.38 -0.92
N HIS A 1024 -27.90 2.15 -0.19
CA HIS A 1024 -28.23 3.51 0.27
C HIS A 1024 -27.93 4.61 -0.76
N ILE A 1025 -27.27 4.33 -1.89
CA ILE A 1025 -26.85 5.38 -2.85
C ILE A 1025 -28.04 6.21 -3.36
N LYS A 1026 -29.18 5.57 -3.67
CA LYS A 1026 -30.41 6.28 -4.07
C LYS A 1026 -30.92 7.23 -2.98
N GLN A 1027 -30.79 6.84 -1.71
CA GLN A 1027 -31.18 7.67 -0.56
C GLN A 1027 -30.26 8.87 -0.37
N ILE A 1028 -28.94 8.66 -0.54
CA ILE A 1028 -27.92 9.72 -0.48
C ILE A 1028 -28.17 10.74 -1.59
N ILE A 1029 -28.38 10.30 -2.83
CA ILE A 1029 -28.66 11.17 -3.97
C ILE A 1029 -29.94 11.98 -3.76
N TYR A 1030 -31.04 11.36 -3.28
CA TYR A 1030 -32.30 12.06 -3.00
C TYR A 1030 -32.12 13.17 -1.94
N TRP A 1031 -31.52 12.86 -0.80
CA TRP A 1031 -31.34 13.85 0.28
C TRP A 1031 -30.25 14.89 -0.03
N ALA A 1032 -29.18 14.53 -0.73
CA ALA A 1032 -28.17 15.49 -1.18
C ALA A 1032 -28.75 16.46 -2.22
N SER A 1033 -29.53 15.97 -3.18
CA SER A 1033 -30.25 16.81 -4.14
C SER A 1033 -31.19 17.77 -3.41
N ALA A 1034 -31.99 17.27 -2.47
CA ALA A 1034 -32.87 18.10 -1.65
C ALA A 1034 -32.13 19.22 -0.89
N VAL A 1035 -30.93 18.95 -0.37
CA VAL A 1035 -30.07 20.00 0.24
C VAL A 1035 -29.56 20.97 -0.82
N LYS A 1036 -29.01 20.48 -1.94
CA LYS A 1036 -28.42 21.33 -2.99
C LYS A 1036 -29.45 22.21 -3.71
N GLU A 1037 -30.70 21.79 -3.79
CA GLU A 1037 -31.83 22.59 -4.28
C GLU A 1037 -32.06 23.90 -3.47
N VAL A 1038 -31.68 23.95 -2.19
CA VAL A 1038 -31.97 25.11 -1.30
C VAL A 1038 -30.75 25.71 -0.59
N ALA A 1039 -29.65 24.97 -0.53
CA ALA A 1039 -28.39 25.33 0.11
C ALA A 1039 -27.20 24.72 -0.67
N PRO A 1040 -26.97 25.12 -1.94
CA PRO A 1040 -25.94 24.53 -2.79
C PRO A 1040 -24.51 24.70 -2.25
N ASP A 1041 -24.29 25.76 -1.49
CA ASP A 1041 -23.05 26.17 -0.82
C ASP A 1041 -22.87 25.58 0.60
N LEU A 1042 -23.86 24.87 1.15
CA LEU A 1042 -23.68 24.10 2.38
C LEU A 1042 -22.85 22.82 2.06
N PRO A 1043 -21.69 22.59 2.69
CA PRO A 1043 -20.88 21.42 2.43
C PRO A 1043 -21.54 20.15 2.99
N ILE A 1044 -21.72 19.11 2.16
CA ILE A 1044 -22.21 17.81 2.64
C ILE A 1044 -21.06 16.80 2.74
N MET A 1045 -21.09 16.01 3.82
CA MET A 1045 -20.01 15.16 4.32
C MET A 1045 -20.49 13.72 4.49
N ILE A 1046 -19.64 12.73 4.16
CA ILE A 1046 -19.95 11.30 4.22
C ILE A 1046 -18.76 10.48 4.75
N THR A 1047 -19.01 9.54 5.68
CA THR A 1047 -18.03 8.49 6.01
C THR A 1047 -18.22 7.28 5.10
N THR A 1048 -17.15 6.58 4.76
CA THR A 1048 -17.18 5.54 3.71
C THR A 1048 -15.95 4.61 3.78
N MET A 1049 -15.97 3.50 3.04
CA MET A 1049 -14.86 2.55 2.85
C MET A 1049 -14.14 2.72 1.49
N GLY A 1050 -14.29 3.89 0.85
CA GLY A 1050 -13.73 4.26 -0.46
C GLY A 1050 -14.45 5.48 -1.05
N MET A 1051 -13.96 6.11 -2.11
CA MET A 1051 -14.61 7.29 -2.73
C MET A 1051 -15.40 6.90 -3.99
N GLU A 1052 -16.63 6.46 -3.72
CA GLU A 1052 -17.71 6.26 -4.69
C GLU A 1052 -17.91 7.46 -5.65
N PRO A 1053 -18.46 7.27 -6.86
CA PRO A 1053 -18.66 8.33 -7.85
C PRO A 1053 -19.87 9.22 -7.53
N LEU A 1054 -19.85 9.89 -6.37
CA LEU A 1054 -20.90 10.81 -5.90
C LEU A 1054 -20.39 12.26 -5.77
N GLU A 1055 -19.29 12.63 -6.43
CA GLU A 1055 -18.64 13.94 -6.18
C GLU A 1055 -19.49 15.15 -6.60
N ASP A 1056 -20.54 14.97 -7.41
CA ASP A 1056 -21.48 16.06 -7.73
C ASP A 1056 -22.42 16.38 -6.55
N TYR A 1057 -22.60 15.44 -5.62
CA TYR A 1057 -23.48 15.52 -4.45
C TYR A 1057 -22.73 15.73 -3.13
N ILE A 1058 -21.52 15.18 -3.02
CA ILE A 1058 -20.67 15.19 -1.81
C ILE A 1058 -19.59 16.26 -1.93
N ASP A 1059 -19.31 17.01 -0.85
CA ASP A 1059 -18.26 18.04 -0.78
C ASP A 1059 -17.07 17.67 0.10
N ILE A 1060 -17.32 16.83 1.11
CA ILE A 1060 -16.33 16.38 2.09
C ILE A 1060 -16.35 14.85 2.15
N TRP A 1061 -15.38 14.22 1.50
CA TRP A 1061 -15.16 12.78 1.58
C TRP A 1061 -14.42 12.43 2.86
N CYS A 1062 -14.92 11.47 3.64
CA CYS A 1062 -14.25 10.99 4.86
C CYS A 1062 -14.09 9.45 4.83
N PRO A 1063 -13.26 8.89 3.93
CA PRO A 1063 -12.90 7.48 3.94
C PRO A 1063 -12.27 7.04 5.27
N ASN A 1064 -12.43 5.76 5.60
CA ASN A 1064 -11.68 5.11 6.65
C ASN A 1064 -10.19 5.06 6.27
N LEU A 1065 -9.28 5.43 7.16
CA LEU A 1065 -7.84 5.49 6.87
C LEU A 1065 -7.29 4.13 6.40
N ALA A 1066 -7.81 3.02 6.94
CA ALA A 1066 -7.42 1.66 6.54
C ALA A 1066 -7.86 1.28 5.10
N PHE A 1067 -8.77 2.05 4.50
CA PHE A 1067 -9.30 1.87 3.14
C PHE A 1067 -9.02 3.09 2.23
N PHE A 1068 -8.12 3.98 2.63
CA PHE A 1068 -7.81 5.20 1.89
C PHE A 1068 -7.06 4.92 0.57
N ASN A 1069 -7.59 5.42 -0.54
CA ASN A 1069 -6.94 5.40 -1.85
C ASN A 1069 -6.43 6.81 -2.22
N SER A 1070 -5.13 6.93 -2.48
CA SER A 1070 -4.46 8.19 -2.80
C SER A 1070 -4.81 8.76 -4.18
N SER A 1071 -5.15 7.92 -5.16
CA SER A 1071 -5.57 8.38 -6.49
C SER A 1071 -7.00 8.93 -6.47
N GLU A 1072 -7.93 8.24 -5.82
CA GLU A 1072 -9.28 8.75 -5.54
C GLU A 1072 -9.27 10.06 -4.73
N CYS A 1073 -8.37 10.17 -3.76
CA CYS A 1073 -8.17 11.42 -3.01
C CYS A 1073 -7.68 12.54 -3.94
N THR A 1074 -6.69 12.27 -4.78
CA THR A 1074 -6.15 13.23 -5.77
C THR A 1074 -7.22 13.67 -6.79
N ARG A 1075 -8.05 12.72 -7.28
CA ARG A 1075 -9.24 12.98 -8.11
C ARG A 1075 -10.21 13.94 -7.41
N SER A 1076 -10.55 13.67 -6.16
CA SER A 1076 -11.49 14.47 -5.36
C SER A 1076 -10.97 15.88 -5.06
N LEU A 1077 -9.71 16.00 -4.60
CA LEU A 1077 -9.05 17.29 -4.36
C LEU A 1077 -9.00 18.16 -5.61
N LYS A 1078 -8.84 17.58 -6.81
CA LYS A 1078 -8.86 18.31 -8.09
C LYS A 1078 -10.26 18.70 -8.57
N LYS A 1079 -11.31 17.96 -8.18
CA LYS A 1079 -12.72 18.41 -8.29
C LYS A 1079 -13.06 19.54 -7.29
N GLY A 1080 -12.07 20.08 -6.56
CA GLY A 1080 -12.25 21.12 -5.55
C GLY A 1080 -12.87 20.64 -4.23
N LYS A 1081 -12.98 19.31 -4.06
CA LYS A 1081 -13.63 18.67 -2.92
C LYS A 1081 -12.66 18.53 -1.76
N LYS A 1082 -13.16 18.62 -0.52
CA LYS A 1082 -12.36 18.34 0.68
C LYS A 1082 -12.25 16.82 0.85
N VAL A 1083 -11.08 16.36 1.27
CA VAL A 1083 -10.91 14.99 1.77
C VAL A 1083 -10.46 15.07 3.22
N TRP A 1084 -11.13 14.30 4.06
CA TRP A 1084 -10.88 14.00 5.47
C TRP A 1084 -10.60 12.49 5.59
N TRP A 1085 -10.29 11.99 6.77
CA TRP A 1085 -10.37 10.56 7.08
C TRP A 1085 -10.76 10.30 8.54
N TYR A 1086 -11.10 9.05 8.85
CA TYR A 1086 -11.35 8.60 10.23
C TYR A 1086 -10.67 7.26 10.54
N VAL A 1087 -10.53 6.96 11.83
CA VAL A 1087 -10.06 5.68 12.36
C VAL A 1087 -11.08 5.08 13.32
N CYS A 1088 -11.21 3.75 13.33
CA CYS A 1088 -12.10 3.02 14.22
C CYS A 1088 -11.67 1.53 14.34
N MET A 1089 -12.41 0.77 15.18
CA MET A 1089 -12.59 -0.68 15.09
C MET A 1089 -11.31 -1.54 15.11
N GLY A 1090 -10.22 -1.04 15.70
CA GLY A 1090 -8.97 -1.78 15.87
C GLY A 1090 -8.27 -2.15 14.56
N GLY A 1091 -8.52 -1.39 13.48
CA GLY A 1091 -7.91 -1.57 12.18
C GLY A 1091 -6.39 -1.31 12.17
N TYR A 1092 -5.76 -1.47 11.00
CA TYR A 1092 -4.32 -1.31 10.80
C TYR A 1092 -3.77 0.01 11.38
N LYS A 1093 -2.51 -0.03 11.82
CA LYS A 1093 -1.71 1.16 12.10
C LYS A 1093 -1.69 2.12 10.89
N PRO A 1094 -1.67 3.45 11.07
CA PRO A 1094 -1.74 4.18 12.34
C PRO A 1094 -3.18 4.34 12.87
N ASN A 1095 -3.38 4.31 14.19
CA ASN A 1095 -4.70 4.31 14.84
C ASN A 1095 -4.61 4.76 16.32
N PHE A 1096 -5.74 5.10 16.95
CA PHE A 1096 -5.83 5.63 18.34
C PHE A 1096 -6.01 4.55 19.44
N ILE A 1097 -5.42 3.37 19.25
CA ILE A 1097 -5.55 2.22 20.16
C ILE A 1097 -4.58 2.34 21.36
N ILE A 1098 -4.94 1.80 22.54
CA ILE A 1098 -4.17 1.94 23.80
C ILE A 1098 -2.80 1.25 23.74
N ASP A 1099 -2.70 0.06 23.16
CA ASP A 1099 -1.45 -0.73 23.11
C ASP A 1099 -0.47 -0.26 22.02
N TYR A 1100 -0.93 0.58 21.08
CA TYR A 1100 -0.15 1.13 19.98
C TYR A 1100 0.91 2.16 20.47
N SER A 1101 1.97 2.37 19.69
CA SER A 1101 2.99 3.40 19.99
C SER A 1101 2.36 4.80 19.97
N PRO A 1102 2.80 5.76 20.82
CA PRO A 1102 2.38 7.16 20.73
C PRO A 1102 2.49 7.76 19.31
N ILE A 1103 3.51 7.34 18.55
CA ILE A 1103 3.71 7.80 17.17
C ILE A 1103 2.49 7.47 16.29
N GLU A 1104 1.81 6.34 16.51
CA GLU A 1104 0.60 5.96 15.75
C GLU A 1104 -0.54 6.97 15.89
N HIS A 1105 -0.51 7.81 16.95
CA HIS A 1105 -1.51 8.83 17.20
C HIS A 1105 -1.07 10.20 16.64
N ARG A 1106 0.24 10.50 16.68
CA ARG A 1106 0.83 11.76 16.18
C ARG A 1106 0.98 11.76 14.65
N VAL A 1107 1.43 10.64 14.07
CA VAL A 1107 1.78 10.52 12.64
C VAL A 1107 0.57 10.69 11.70
N ILE A 1108 -0.65 10.41 12.17
CA ILE A 1108 -1.89 10.62 11.40
C ILE A 1108 -1.96 12.07 10.89
N PHE A 1109 -1.55 13.04 11.70
CA PHE A 1109 -1.58 14.46 11.32
C PHE A 1109 -0.44 14.85 10.36
N TRP A 1110 0.75 14.27 10.53
CA TRP A 1110 1.86 14.43 9.57
C TRP A 1110 1.49 13.83 8.19
N LEU A 1111 0.83 12.67 8.19
CA LEU A 1111 0.27 12.03 7.00
C LEU A 1111 -0.88 12.88 6.41
N SER A 1112 -1.73 13.49 7.24
CA SER A 1112 -2.78 14.39 6.75
C SER A 1112 -2.20 15.55 5.94
N TYR A 1113 -1.15 16.21 6.46
CA TYR A 1113 -0.44 17.26 5.72
C TYR A 1113 0.19 16.72 4.43
N ARG A 1114 0.87 15.57 4.50
CA ARG A 1114 1.53 14.91 3.35
C ARG A 1114 0.58 14.55 2.21
N PHE A 1115 -0.67 14.20 2.51
CA PHE A 1115 -1.69 13.81 1.52
C PHE A 1115 -2.72 14.90 1.21
N GLY A 1116 -2.59 16.12 1.76
CA GLY A 1116 -3.52 17.23 1.53
C GLY A 1116 -4.89 17.04 2.19
N ILE A 1117 -4.95 16.22 3.24
CA ILE A 1117 -6.15 15.93 4.02
C ILE A 1117 -6.46 17.11 4.93
N THR A 1118 -7.71 17.54 4.91
CA THR A 1118 -8.20 18.75 5.58
C THR A 1118 -9.01 18.47 6.84
N GLY A 1119 -9.03 17.22 7.30
CA GLY A 1119 -9.69 16.84 8.54
C GLY A 1119 -9.45 15.41 9.00
N VAL A 1120 -9.45 15.22 10.32
CA VAL A 1120 -9.44 13.90 10.99
C VAL A 1120 -10.68 13.80 11.85
N LEU A 1121 -11.56 12.84 11.56
CA LEU A 1121 -12.72 12.52 12.37
C LEU A 1121 -12.41 11.37 13.32
N TYR A 1122 -12.97 11.42 14.53
CA TYR A 1122 -13.01 10.27 15.43
C TYR A 1122 -14.41 10.09 16.02
N TRP A 1123 -14.94 8.87 15.89
CA TRP A 1123 -16.36 8.59 16.06
C TRP A 1123 -16.89 8.89 17.46
N ARG A 1124 -16.12 8.60 18.51
CA ARG A 1124 -16.44 8.90 19.92
C ARG A 1124 -15.17 9.17 20.75
N VAL A 1125 -15.26 10.01 21.78
CA VAL A 1125 -14.18 10.26 22.76
C VAL A 1125 -14.48 9.72 24.17
N ASN A 1126 -15.69 9.22 24.42
CA ASN A 1126 -16.14 8.73 25.72
C ASN A 1126 -17.13 7.54 25.63
N GLU A 1127 -16.98 6.65 24.65
CA GLU A 1127 -17.76 5.40 24.50
C GLU A 1127 -17.32 4.35 25.53
N TRP A 1128 -17.53 4.66 26.82
CA TRP A 1128 -17.06 3.85 27.94
C TRP A 1128 -17.85 2.54 28.06
N ARG A 1129 -17.21 1.43 27.67
CA ARG A 1129 -17.73 0.08 27.82
C ARG A 1129 -17.29 -0.50 29.19
N GLY A 1130 -18.21 -1.14 29.91
CA GLY A 1130 -17.91 -1.84 31.17
C GLY A 1130 -17.42 -0.92 32.29
N ASN A 1131 -16.13 -1.03 32.63
CA ASN A 1131 -15.36 -0.02 33.37
C ASN A 1131 -14.06 0.24 32.58
N PRO A 1132 -13.86 1.42 31.96
CA PRO A 1132 -12.76 1.65 31.01
C PRO A 1132 -11.36 1.61 31.64
N TYR A 1133 -11.23 1.68 32.97
CA TYR A 1133 -9.96 1.49 33.69
C TYR A 1133 -9.53 0.01 33.78
N VAL A 1134 -10.48 -0.93 33.63
CA VAL A 1134 -10.27 -2.38 33.83
C VAL A 1134 -10.55 -3.19 32.55
N GLU A 1135 -11.55 -2.75 31.78
CA GLU A 1135 -12.09 -3.43 30.60
C GLU A 1135 -11.94 -2.52 29.37
N THR A 1136 -10.84 -2.66 28.63
CA THR A 1136 -10.55 -1.82 27.46
C THR A 1136 -11.43 -2.11 26.23
N GLY A 1137 -12.32 -3.11 26.30
CA GLY A 1137 -13.13 -3.61 25.18
C GLY A 1137 -12.34 -4.40 24.13
N LYS A 1138 -13.05 -4.96 23.14
CA LYS A 1138 -12.49 -5.81 22.06
C LYS A 1138 -11.32 -5.16 21.31
N TYR A 1139 -11.41 -3.85 21.08
CA TYR A 1139 -10.37 -3.03 20.48
C TYR A 1139 -9.96 -1.97 21.51
N ALA A 1140 -8.74 -2.06 22.04
CA ALA A 1140 -8.39 -1.41 23.29
C ALA A 1140 -8.41 0.12 23.19
N GLY A 1141 -9.41 0.77 23.82
CA GLY A 1141 -9.55 2.23 23.78
C GLY A 1141 -10.24 2.81 22.55
N ASP A 1142 -10.71 1.97 21.63
CA ASP A 1142 -11.50 2.43 20.47
C ASP A 1142 -12.82 3.04 20.94
N GLY A 1143 -13.08 4.28 20.51
CA GLY A 1143 -14.23 5.09 20.91
C GLY A 1143 -14.05 5.89 22.21
N TYR A 1144 -12.89 5.83 22.89
CA TYR A 1144 -12.63 6.75 24.01
C TYR A 1144 -11.18 7.24 24.14
N LEU A 1145 -11.06 8.56 24.35
CA LEU A 1145 -9.82 9.30 24.67
C LEU A 1145 -9.90 9.97 26.05
N TYR A 1146 -11.08 9.96 26.67
CA TYR A 1146 -11.32 10.36 28.04
C TYR A 1146 -11.68 9.14 28.88
N TYR A 1147 -11.52 9.27 30.19
CA TYR A 1147 -11.98 8.36 31.22
C TYR A 1147 -12.97 9.08 32.15
N PRO A 1148 -13.92 8.36 32.80
CA PRO A 1148 -14.78 8.96 33.81
C PRO A 1148 -13.95 9.30 35.04
N GLY A 1149 -14.06 10.53 35.56
CA GLY A 1149 -13.32 11.02 36.71
C GLY A 1149 -14.20 11.19 37.95
N GLU A 1150 -13.55 11.51 39.08
CA GLU A 1150 -14.26 11.90 40.30
C GLU A 1150 -14.90 13.29 40.19
N LYS A 1151 -15.84 13.60 41.09
CA LYS A 1151 -16.35 14.97 41.38
C LYS A 1151 -16.86 15.72 40.14
N ASP A 1152 -17.56 15.02 39.26
CA ASP A 1152 -18.20 15.55 38.04
C ASP A 1152 -17.21 16.11 37.00
N ASN A 1153 -16.04 15.49 36.89
CA ASN A 1153 -15.00 15.84 35.94
C ASN A 1153 -14.52 14.62 35.13
N VAL A 1154 -13.90 14.85 33.97
CA VAL A 1154 -13.29 13.80 33.13
C VAL A 1154 -11.78 13.72 33.33
N VAL A 1155 -11.21 12.55 33.05
CA VAL A 1155 -9.76 12.29 33.04
C VAL A 1155 -9.29 12.18 31.59
N GLU A 1156 -8.25 12.93 31.22
CA GLU A 1156 -7.62 12.89 29.89
C GLU A 1156 -6.70 11.66 29.74
N SER A 1157 -6.29 11.35 28.50
CA SER A 1157 -5.34 10.27 28.19
C SER A 1157 -4.02 10.79 27.61
N ILE A 1158 -2.97 9.96 27.68
CA ILE A 1158 -1.74 10.10 26.89
C ILE A 1158 -2.08 10.20 25.41
N ARG A 1159 -2.98 9.35 24.91
CA ARG A 1159 -3.45 9.40 23.52
C ARG A 1159 -3.99 10.77 23.13
N LEU A 1160 -4.83 11.40 23.97
CA LEU A 1160 -5.36 12.75 23.73
C LEU A 1160 -4.23 13.80 23.63
N HIS A 1161 -3.22 13.73 24.51
CA HIS A 1161 -2.10 14.66 24.48
C HIS A 1161 -1.26 14.50 23.22
N VAL A 1162 -0.97 13.27 22.81
CA VAL A 1162 -0.15 13.00 21.62
C VAL A 1162 -0.93 13.27 20.32
N ILE A 1163 -2.28 13.20 20.36
CA ILE A 1163 -3.16 13.72 19.31
C ILE A 1163 -3.08 15.25 19.23
N ARG A 1164 -3.14 15.96 20.36
CA ARG A 1164 -2.95 17.42 20.41
C ARG A 1164 -1.59 17.81 19.82
N ASP A 1165 -0.51 17.16 20.24
CA ASP A 1165 0.84 17.39 19.71
C ASP A 1165 0.87 17.26 18.17
N GLY A 1166 0.16 16.27 17.62
CA GLY A 1166 0.04 16.07 16.16
C GLY A 1166 -0.79 17.12 15.44
N ILE A 1167 -1.87 17.62 16.05
CA ILE A 1167 -2.65 18.75 15.52
C ILE A 1167 -1.79 20.01 15.51
N GLU A 1168 -1.04 20.27 16.59
CA GLU A 1168 -0.12 21.40 16.70
C GLU A 1168 1.00 21.31 15.64
N ASP A 1169 1.53 20.11 15.36
CA ASP A 1169 2.45 19.87 14.25
C ASP A 1169 1.84 20.14 12.86
N PHE A 1170 0.58 19.77 12.62
CA PHE A 1170 -0.11 20.05 11.34
C PHE A 1170 -0.21 21.57 11.08
N GLU A 1171 -0.57 22.34 12.11
CA GLU A 1171 -0.64 23.81 11.98
C GLU A 1171 0.76 24.41 11.71
N VAL A 1172 1.81 23.91 12.37
CA VAL A 1172 3.20 24.30 12.11
C VAL A 1172 3.63 23.98 10.68
N LEU A 1173 3.32 22.77 10.17
CA LEU A 1173 3.58 22.39 8.79
C LEU A 1173 2.79 23.27 7.79
N SER A 1174 1.55 23.63 8.13
CA SER A 1174 0.71 24.56 7.35
C SER A 1174 1.21 26.00 7.36
N MET A 1175 2.08 26.39 8.30
CA MET A 1175 2.78 27.68 8.28
C MET A 1175 3.99 27.72 7.33
N LEU A 1176 4.42 26.58 6.76
CA LEU A 1176 5.52 26.56 5.79
C LEU A 1176 5.10 27.26 4.47
N PRO A 1177 5.88 28.23 3.97
CA PRO A 1177 5.58 28.92 2.71
C PRO A 1177 5.70 27.97 1.51
N GLN A 1178 4.93 28.19 0.45
CA GLN A 1178 5.01 27.36 -0.76
C GLN A 1178 6.39 27.49 -1.44
N LYS A 1179 6.95 28.70 -1.51
CA LYS A 1179 8.26 29.04 -2.06
C LYS A 1179 8.91 30.13 -1.20
N CYS A 1180 10.23 30.27 -1.27
CA CYS A 1180 10.98 31.41 -0.76
C CYS A 1180 11.79 32.06 -1.89
N ASP A 1181 11.81 33.40 -1.91
CA ASP A 1181 12.54 34.17 -2.92
C ASP A 1181 14.06 34.10 -2.70
N ASN A 1182 14.49 33.89 -1.45
CA ASN A 1182 15.88 33.66 -1.08
C ASN A 1182 16.29 32.19 -1.34
N LEU A 1183 17.23 31.99 -2.27
CA LEU A 1183 17.79 30.68 -2.65
C LEU A 1183 18.31 29.83 -1.47
N ARG A 1184 18.86 30.44 -0.42
CA ARG A 1184 19.36 29.70 0.77
C ARG A 1184 18.19 29.21 1.63
N MET A 1185 17.14 30.01 1.76
CA MET A 1185 15.91 29.62 2.46
C MET A 1185 15.13 28.57 1.67
N GLN A 1186 15.04 28.70 0.34
CA GLN A 1186 14.44 27.70 -0.53
C GLN A 1186 15.12 26.33 -0.35
N LYS A 1187 16.46 26.27 -0.41
CA LYS A 1187 17.20 25.01 -0.13
C LYS A 1187 16.93 24.43 1.27
N GLN A 1188 16.70 25.26 2.29
CA GLN A 1188 16.33 24.78 3.64
C GLN A 1188 14.90 24.23 3.69
N LEU A 1189 13.94 24.91 3.05
CA LEU A 1189 12.56 24.46 2.87
C LEU A 1189 12.48 23.13 2.12
N ASP A 1190 13.26 22.99 1.04
CA ASP A 1190 13.31 21.76 0.25
C ASP A 1190 13.95 20.60 1.03
N THR A 1191 14.98 20.89 1.85
CA THR A 1191 15.56 19.90 2.78
C THR A 1191 14.53 19.42 3.82
N ILE A 1192 13.75 20.35 4.39
CA ILE A 1192 12.66 20.04 5.33
C ILE A 1192 11.60 19.15 4.65
N ARG A 1193 11.19 19.49 3.42
CA ARG A 1193 10.23 18.71 2.62
C ARG A 1193 10.75 17.31 2.27
N THR A 1194 12.03 17.18 1.91
CA THR A 1194 12.66 15.87 1.67
C THR A 1194 12.62 15.01 2.93
N LYS A 1195 13.00 15.56 4.10
CA LYS A 1195 12.93 14.82 5.38
C LYS A 1195 11.50 14.44 5.75
N LEU A 1196 10.53 15.35 5.58
CA LEU A 1196 9.11 15.07 5.77
C LEU A 1196 8.66 13.86 4.94
N MET A 1197 8.99 13.82 3.64
CA MET A 1197 8.66 12.68 2.78
C MET A 1197 9.41 11.39 3.17
N GLN A 1198 10.62 11.48 3.73
CA GLN A 1198 11.37 10.32 4.22
C GLN A 1198 10.76 9.72 5.50
N ILE A 1199 10.18 10.53 6.38
CA ILE A 1199 9.53 10.05 7.61
C ILE A 1199 8.03 9.74 7.42
N THR A 1200 7.41 10.19 6.33
CA THR A 1200 6.02 9.88 5.92
C THR A 1200 5.97 9.34 4.49
N LYS A 1201 6.55 8.15 4.26
CA LYS A 1201 6.69 7.57 2.91
C LYS A 1201 5.33 7.13 2.35
N SER A 1202 4.52 6.44 3.16
CA SER A 1202 3.16 6.00 2.86
C SER A 1202 2.32 5.83 4.14
N LEU A 1203 1.04 5.47 4.01
CA LEU A 1203 0.18 5.12 5.16
C LEU A 1203 0.61 3.85 5.91
N GLN A 1204 1.53 3.06 5.34
CA GLN A 1204 2.03 1.82 5.92
C GLN A 1204 3.57 1.84 6.12
N SER A 1205 4.22 2.95 5.83
CA SER A 1205 5.66 3.15 6.04
C SER A 1205 5.96 4.60 6.40
N TYR A 1206 6.22 4.81 7.68
CA TYR A 1206 6.62 6.06 8.32
C TYR A 1206 7.56 5.71 9.46
N SER A 1207 8.34 6.66 9.95
CA SER A 1207 9.33 6.37 11.00
C SER A 1207 8.63 5.98 12.31
N GLU A 1208 9.04 4.88 12.93
CA GLU A 1208 8.69 4.54 14.31
C GLU A 1208 9.70 5.14 15.34
N ASN A 1209 10.62 6.02 14.91
CA ASN A 1209 11.57 6.72 15.78
C ASN A 1209 11.02 8.08 16.30
N PRO A 1210 10.85 8.29 17.62
CA PRO A 1210 10.43 9.58 18.18
C PRO A 1210 11.29 10.76 17.77
N ASP A 1211 12.61 10.54 17.71
CA ASP A 1211 13.58 11.61 17.52
C ASP A 1211 13.51 12.22 16.11
N ASP A 1212 13.02 11.48 15.11
CA ASP A 1212 12.90 11.99 13.74
C ASP A 1212 11.88 13.14 13.65
N TYR A 1213 10.73 12.99 14.32
CA TYR A 1213 9.69 14.01 14.40
C TYR A 1213 10.16 15.22 15.22
N ILE A 1214 10.78 14.98 16.38
CA ILE A 1214 11.30 16.03 17.27
C ILE A 1214 12.36 16.87 16.54
N ASN A 1215 13.38 16.22 15.96
CA ASN A 1215 14.45 16.91 15.24
C ASN A 1215 13.93 17.66 14.01
N LEU A 1216 12.98 17.11 13.25
CA LEU A 1216 12.41 17.80 12.08
C LEU A 1216 11.55 19.01 12.49
N ARG A 1217 10.79 18.90 13.58
CA ARG A 1217 10.03 20.01 14.17
C ARG A 1217 10.94 21.14 14.62
N GLU A 1218 12.05 20.86 15.32
CA GLU A 1218 13.04 21.90 15.68
C GLU A 1218 13.62 22.63 14.44
N GLN A 1219 13.92 21.89 13.37
CA GLN A 1219 14.38 22.46 12.09
C GLN A 1219 13.33 23.37 11.46
N ILE A 1220 12.05 22.97 11.47
CA ILE A 1220 10.93 23.80 11.02
C ILE A 1220 10.79 25.05 11.90
N TYR A 1221 10.97 24.93 13.21
CA TYR A 1221 10.84 26.05 14.15
C TYR A 1221 11.89 27.12 13.92
N GLU A 1222 13.15 26.72 13.70
CA GLU A 1222 14.17 27.66 13.27
C GLU A 1222 13.88 28.27 11.91
N PHE A 1223 13.32 27.50 10.97
CA PHE A 1223 12.99 27.99 9.64
C PHE A 1223 11.89 29.05 9.69
N LEU A 1224 10.79 28.81 10.39
CA LEU A 1224 9.72 29.78 10.60
C LEU A 1224 10.22 31.04 11.33
N GLU A 1225 11.13 30.89 12.31
CA GLU A 1225 11.76 32.02 12.98
C GLU A 1225 12.65 32.86 12.02
N LYS A 1226 13.35 32.21 11.08
CA LYS A 1226 14.10 32.88 10.00
C LYS A 1226 13.16 33.59 9.01
N VAL A 1227 12.06 32.95 8.59
CA VAL A 1227 11.03 33.54 7.71
C VAL A 1227 10.36 34.76 8.33
N LYS A 1228 10.10 34.76 9.65
CA LYS A 1228 9.59 35.97 10.34
C LYS A 1228 10.62 37.10 10.37
N LYS A 1229 11.90 36.77 10.58
CA LYS A 1229 13.00 37.75 10.63
C LYS A 1229 13.34 38.35 9.26
N SER A 1230 13.07 37.66 8.15
CA SER A 1230 13.25 38.20 6.79
C SER A 1230 12.02 38.96 6.24
N ARG A 1231 10.99 39.16 7.06
CA ARG A 1231 9.79 39.98 6.77
C ARG A 1231 9.71 41.24 7.66
N LYS A 1232 10.76 41.50 8.44
CA LYS A 1232 11.00 42.69 9.25
C LYS A 1232 12.22 43.42 8.69
#